data_AF-A0A3M1M802-F1
#
_entry.id   AF-A0A3M1M802-F1
#
_cell.length_a   1.000
_cell.length_b   1.000
_cell.length_c   1.000
_cell.angle_alpha   90.00
_cell.angle_beta   90.00
_cell.angle_gamma   90.00
#
_symmetry.space_group_name_H-M   'P 1'
#
loop_
_entity.id
_entity.type
_entity.pdbx_description
1 polymer ?
#
loop_
_entity_poly.entity_id
_entity_poly.type
_entity_poly.pdbx_seq_one_letter_code
_entity_poly.pdbx_strand_id
1 'polypeptide(L)'
;MTDEAGFTPDFGTLTAEPAERPEAARRFRIAILGDFSGRANRGELQTGAELGARKGHKLDVDTLDDVIGRFATTLTLPLGPDGAGVELRLSELDHLHPDELVDNVELFEELVELRGMVKSGFKRTLEDLQEWGGEFGHLKLPRRRQKPGGVPADRKLGDFARLIGDTRVAPELAETEELIRRIVAPFVVQAPSEDRADMLAAVDEALSAAMRRVLHDPDFQTVEAGWRTLDLLARRIETDGELQLTVYDVAAEEFAADLSTAEDLSRTGIFEMLADRPLQDAAEGPFGAVFGLYSFEETPPHAELLGRMAQIAAHMGAPFVSAISTGFLATPKSERHPMVAQAWDGLRALPAARYLGLATPRFLLRHPYGKKSDPVDAFDFEEFSLREGIRSLLWANPAALVAVLMGATVKANPKSPDLGSIMTLDDMPFHYMTDSDGDQVALPCTERLLNVNTAARVVERGYMPVLSMKGRNEVRLGSFQSLGDGMLSGRWDGAPPARPAPAAAGAVSLAAGLAVPEPEAQPAADADAGGGDLDDLMAGLDAETDADAGGGDDDLDALLSGLDDDGETDAGGDDDLDALLSGLDDDDGGDSDAAGDGGDDDLDALLADLGGDDDGDEDEEMDPELKALLEDL
;
A
#
# COMPACT_ATOMS: atom_id res chain seq x y z
N MET A 1 2.87 -15.68 41.67
CA MET A 1 1.89 -16.14 40.67
C MET A 1 1.09 -14.93 40.26
N THR A 2 1.68 -14.12 39.40
CA THR A 2 1.01 -13.05 38.67
C THR A 2 0.21 -13.72 37.56
N ASP A 3 -1.09 -13.48 37.50
CA ASP A 3 -1.96 -13.91 36.41
C ASP A 3 -1.41 -13.32 35.09
N GLU A 4 -0.71 -14.14 34.31
CA GLU A 4 -0.59 -13.95 32.87
C GLU A 4 -1.97 -14.24 32.28
N ALA A 5 -2.83 -13.24 32.20
CA ALA A 5 -3.93 -13.25 31.25
C ALA A 5 -3.31 -13.26 29.84
N GLY A 6 -2.99 -14.45 29.34
CA GLY A 6 -2.42 -14.64 28.02
C GLY A 6 -3.32 -14.02 26.96
N PHE A 7 -2.74 -13.20 26.08
CA PHE A 7 -3.42 -12.69 24.90
C PHE A 7 -4.01 -13.87 24.13
N THR A 8 -5.31 -13.86 23.85
CA THR A 8 -5.97 -14.92 23.06
C THR A 8 -6.60 -14.25 21.86
N PRO A 9 -6.17 -14.56 20.61
CA PRO A 9 -6.71 -13.93 19.42
C PRO A 9 -8.20 -14.22 19.27
N ASP A 10 -8.99 -13.21 18.94
CA ASP A 10 -10.41 -13.36 18.64
C ASP A 10 -10.68 -13.34 17.13
N PHE A 11 -10.91 -14.53 16.57
CA PHE A 11 -11.22 -14.70 15.16
C PHE A 11 -12.72 -14.70 14.85
N GLY A 12 -13.58 -14.37 15.82
CA GLY A 12 -15.03 -14.43 15.71
C GLY A 12 -15.58 -15.85 15.62
N THR A 13 -16.89 -15.95 15.41
CA THR A 13 -17.62 -17.18 15.14
C THR A 13 -18.50 -17.01 13.93
N LEU A 14 -18.93 -18.10 13.31
CA LEU A 14 -19.90 -18.03 12.23
C LEU A 14 -20.96 -19.12 12.43
N THR A 15 -22.14 -18.71 12.92
CA THR A 15 -23.21 -19.66 13.26
C THR A 15 -24.13 -20.01 12.09
N ALA A 16 -24.02 -19.26 10.98
CA ALA A 16 -24.79 -19.52 9.76
C ALA A 16 -24.51 -20.93 9.21
N GLU A 17 -25.59 -21.64 8.87
CA GLU A 17 -25.50 -22.97 8.27
C GLU A 17 -24.74 -22.89 6.93
N PRO A 18 -23.74 -23.77 6.70
CA PRO A 18 -23.03 -23.79 5.43
C PRO A 18 -24.00 -23.98 4.28
N ALA A 19 -23.99 -23.04 3.34
CA ALA A 19 -24.88 -23.08 2.20
C ALA A 19 -24.65 -24.31 1.32
N GLU A 20 -25.73 -24.97 0.90
CA GLU A 20 -25.65 -25.97 -0.16
C GLU A 20 -25.21 -25.29 -1.46
N ARG A 21 -24.05 -25.72 -1.99
CA ARG A 21 -23.52 -25.17 -3.23
C ARG A 21 -24.48 -25.51 -4.38
N PRO A 22 -24.95 -24.53 -5.17
CA PRO A 22 -25.67 -24.84 -6.38
C PRO A 22 -24.77 -25.70 -7.28
N GLU A 23 -25.20 -26.92 -7.63
CA GLU A 23 -24.43 -27.84 -8.50
C GLU A 23 -24.02 -27.19 -9.84
N ALA A 24 -24.77 -26.16 -10.26
CA ALA A 24 -24.55 -25.41 -11.48
C ALA A 24 -24.46 -23.90 -11.22
N ALA A 25 -23.56 -23.43 -10.35
CA ALA A 25 -23.21 -22.01 -10.38
C ALA A 25 -22.62 -21.68 -11.76
N ARG A 26 -23.40 -20.95 -12.57
CA ARG A 26 -23.24 -20.82 -14.03
C ARG A 26 -21.98 -20.06 -14.46
N ARG A 27 -21.45 -19.21 -13.59
CA ARG A 27 -20.26 -18.38 -13.81
C ARG A 27 -19.36 -18.35 -12.60
N PHE A 28 -18.08 -18.12 -12.82
CA PHE A 28 -17.09 -17.76 -11.82
C PHE A 28 -17.15 -16.25 -11.61
N ARG A 29 -17.53 -15.80 -10.42
CA ARG A 29 -17.63 -14.37 -10.10
C ARG A 29 -16.48 -13.97 -9.19
N ILE A 30 -15.80 -12.88 -9.52
CA ILE A 30 -14.74 -12.30 -8.71
C ILE A 30 -15.25 -10.99 -8.10
N ALA A 31 -15.18 -10.87 -6.78
CA ALA A 31 -15.44 -9.61 -6.10
C ALA A 31 -14.11 -8.84 -5.88
N ILE A 32 -14.09 -7.55 -6.19
CA ILE A 32 -12.97 -6.64 -5.90
C ILE A 32 -13.46 -5.60 -4.89
N LEU A 33 -12.80 -5.49 -3.74
CA LEU A 33 -13.10 -4.52 -2.69
C LEU A 33 -11.96 -3.51 -2.61
N GLY A 34 -12.29 -2.22 -2.47
CA GLY A 34 -11.29 -1.17 -2.29
C GLY A 34 -11.95 0.19 -2.08
N ASP A 35 -11.17 1.19 -1.66
CA ASP A 35 -11.67 2.56 -1.53
C ASP A 35 -11.51 3.29 -2.88
N PHE A 36 -12.56 3.23 -3.71
CA PHE A 36 -12.53 3.81 -5.05
C PHE A 36 -13.09 5.23 -5.07
N SER A 37 -13.91 5.59 -4.08
CA SER A 37 -14.39 6.98 -3.98
C SER A 37 -13.57 7.82 -3.00
N GLY A 38 -12.65 7.28 -2.21
CA GLY A 38 -11.94 8.04 -1.17
C GLY A 38 -12.84 8.27 0.06
N ARG A 39 -13.64 7.27 0.43
CA ARG A 39 -14.54 7.27 1.59
C ARG A 39 -13.79 7.58 2.88
N ALA A 40 -12.58 7.04 3.05
CA ALA A 40 -11.76 7.30 4.22
C ALA A 40 -11.32 8.78 4.32
N ASN A 41 -11.05 9.43 3.18
CA ASN A 41 -10.74 10.86 3.13
C ASN A 41 -11.97 11.71 3.53
N ARG A 42 -13.17 11.31 3.07
CA ARG A 42 -14.43 11.98 3.42
C ARG A 42 -14.99 11.64 4.81
N GLY A 43 -14.31 10.78 5.57
CA GLY A 43 -14.77 10.33 6.88
C GLY A 43 -16.07 9.51 6.82
N GLU A 44 -16.39 8.92 5.67
CA GLU A 44 -17.56 8.05 5.52
C GLU A 44 -17.26 6.65 6.03
N LEU A 45 -18.04 6.18 7.00
CA LEU A 45 -17.88 4.86 7.58
C LEU A 45 -19.25 4.18 7.77
N GLN A 46 -19.60 3.28 6.86
CA GLN A 46 -20.84 2.50 6.93
C GLN A 46 -20.53 1.05 7.35
N THR A 47 -21.37 0.48 8.20
CA THR A 47 -21.27 -0.90 8.70
C THR A 47 -22.66 -1.54 8.77
N GLY A 48 -22.74 -2.84 9.07
CA GLY A 48 -23.98 -3.57 9.24
C GLY A 48 -24.86 -3.54 7.98
N ALA A 49 -26.15 -3.26 8.14
CA ALA A 49 -27.12 -3.30 7.05
C ALA A 49 -26.84 -2.29 5.93
N GLU A 50 -26.21 -1.15 6.21
CA GLU A 50 -25.85 -0.16 5.18
C GLU A 50 -24.75 -0.70 4.27
N LEU A 51 -23.70 -1.29 4.85
CA LEU A 51 -22.64 -1.95 4.10
C LEU A 51 -23.14 -3.22 3.41
N GLY A 52 -23.96 -4.02 4.10
CA GLY A 52 -24.63 -5.19 3.53
C GLY A 52 -25.52 -4.86 2.34
N ALA A 53 -26.08 -3.64 2.32
CA ALA A 53 -26.89 -3.13 1.22
C ALA A 53 -26.10 -2.58 0.02
N ARG A 54 -24.78 -2.48 0.12
CA ARG A 54 -23.96 -1.82 -0.89
C ARG A 54 -23.99 -2.58 -2.21
N LYS A 55 -24.24 -1.84 -3.29
CA LYS A 55 -24.38 -2.40 -4.63
C LYS A 55 -23.00 -2.62 -5.25
N GLY A 56 -22.76 -3.84 -5.73
CA GLY A 56 -21.62 -4.14 -6.57
C GLY A 56 -21.83 -3.71 -8.02
N HIS A 57 -20.77 -3.29 -8.69
CA HIS A 57 -20.79 -2.86 -10.10
C HIS A 57 -20.02 -3.84 -10.98
N LYS A 58 -20.61 -4.26 -12.10
CA LYS A 58 -19.92 -5.11 -13.07
C LYS A 58 -18.75 -4.34 -13.69
N LEU A 59 -17.58 -4.95 -13.74
CA LEU A 59 -16.38 -4.38 -14.37
C LEU A 59 -15.97 -5.21 -15.59
N ASP A 60 -15.88 -4.55 -16.73
CA ASP A 60 -15.22 -4.99 -17.94
C ASP A 60 -14.76 -3.75 -18.73
N VAL A 61 -14.13 -3.95 -19.89
CA VAL A 61 -13.64 -2.84 -20.72
C VAL A 61 -14.75 -1.90 -21.20
N ASP A 62 -15.99 -2.40 -21.34
CA ASP A 62 -17.13 -1.60 -21.82
C ASP A 62 -17.82 -0.86 -20.67
N THR A 63 -17.68 -1.32 -19.42
CA THR A 63 -18.29 -0.69 -18.24
C THR A 63 -17.33 0.14 -17.39
N LEU A 64 -16.02 0.15 -17.70
CA LEU A 64 -14.99 0.82 -16.90
C LEU A 64 -15.32 2.30 -16.62
N ASP A 65 -15.60 3.08 -17.66
CA ASP A 65 -15.86 4.52 -17.52
C ASP A 65 -17.13 4.79 -16.70
N ASP A 66 -18.18 3.99 -16.92
CA ASP A 66 -19.43 4.03 -16.14
C ASP A 66 -19.20 3.68 -14.66
N VAL A 67 -18.28 2.76 -14.36
CA VAL A 67 -17.91 2.38 -13.00
C VAL A 67 -17.13 3.50 -12.32
N ILE A 68 -16.11 4.06 -12.99
CA ILE A 68 -15.33 5.20 -12.49
C ILE A 68 -16.24 6.41 -12.23
N GLY A 69 -17.12 6.74 -13.18
CA GLY A 69 -18.06 7.85 -13.04
C GLY A 69 -19.05 7.68 -11.87
N ARG A 70 -19.34 6.45 -11.44
CA ARG A 70 -20.13 6.18 -10.22
C ARG A 70 -19.35 6.40 -8.93
N PHE A 71 -18.03 6.29 -8.99
CA PHE A 71 -17.11 6.57 -7.87
C PHE A 71 -16.57 7.99 -7.89
N ALA A 72 -17.07 8.86 -8.77
CA ALA A 72 -16.74 10.26 -8.80
C ALA A 72 -16.81 10.89 -7.40
N THR A 73 -15.80 11.69 -7.07
CA THR A 73 -15.52 12.15 -5.72
C THR A 73 -14.91 13.54 -5.71
N THR A 74 -15.05 14.22 -4.59
CA THR A 74 -14.26 15.41 -4.25
C THR A 74 -13.38 15.04 -3.06
N LEU A 75 -12.07 15.09 -3.25
CA LEU A 75 -11.08 14.91 -2.19
C LEU A 75 -10.74 16.27 -1.59
N THR A 76 -10.53 16.30 -0.28
CA THR A 76 -9.94 17.46 0.39
C THR A 76 -8.52 17.09 0.79
N LEU A 77 -7.54 17.63 0.06
CA LEU A 77 -6.13 17.33 0.24
C LEU A 77 -5.48 18.39 1.14
N PRO A 78 -4.71 18.01 2.17
CA PRO A 78 -4.03 18.96 3.07
C PRO A 78 -2.77 19.55 2.42
N LEU A 79 -2.93 20.25 1.30
CA LEU A 79 -1.84 20.87 0.53
C LEU A 79 -1.44 22.23 1.09
N GLY A 80 -2.27 22.81 1.95
CA GLY A 80 -2.00 24.06 2.60
C GLY A 80 -0.95 24.00 3.69
N PRO A 81 -0.46 25.17 4.11
CA PRO A 81 0.26 25.31 5.36
C PRO A 81 -0.63 24.89 6.54
N ASP A 82 -0.01 24.34 7.59
CA ASP A 82 -0.71 23.80 8.77
C ASP A 82 -1.76 22.70 8.46
N GLY A 83 -1.74 22.18 7.22
CA GLY A 83 -2.64 21.14 6.75
C GLY A 83 -3.94 21.64 6.11
N ALA A 84 -4.06 22.93 5.78
CA ALA A 84 -5.28 23.46 5.15
C ALA A 84 -5.64 22.75 3.83
N GLY A 85 -6.92 22.62 3.56
CA GLY A 85 -7.50 21.81 2.50
C GLY A 85 -7.55 22.49 1.14
N VAL A 86 -7.26 21.73 0.10
CA VAL A 86 -7.53 22.06 -1.31
C VAL A 86 -8.49 21.01 -1.85
N GLU A 87 -9.58 21.45 -2.46
CA GLU A 87 -10.54 20.54 -3.09
C GLU A 87 -10.03 20.07 -4.45
N LEU A 88 -10.17 18.77 -4.70
CA LEU A 88 -9.85 18.14 -5.96
C LEU A 88 -11.03 17.28 -6.39
N ARG A 89 -11.60 17.58 -7.56
CA ARG A 89 -12.75 16.84 -8.10
C ARG A 89 -12.31 15.83 -9.15
N LEU A 90 -12.66 14.57 -8.92
CA LEU A 90 -12.34 13.44 -9.80
C LEU A 90 -13.64 12.78 -10.27
N SER A 91 -13.80 12.59 -11.58
CA SER A 91 -14.96 11.88 -12.15
C SER A 91 -14.64 10.90 -13.27
N GLU A 92 -13.46 10.97 -13.85
CA GLU A 92 -12.99 10.10 -14.93
C GLU A 92 -11.49 9.85 -14.78
N LEU A 93 -10.99 8.80 -15.43
CA LEU A 93 -9.60 8.36 -15.27
C LEU A 93 -8.60 9.45 -15.67
N ASP A 94 -8.94 10.25 -16.68
CA ASP A 94 -8.07 11.30 -17.21
C ASP A 94 -7.85 12.45 -16.21
N HIS A 95 -8.80 12.71 -15.30
CA HIS A 95 -8.64 13.71 -14.23
C HIS A 95 -7.46 13.42 -13.28
N LEU A 96 -6.86 12.21 -13.34
CA LEU A 96 -5.67 11.85 -12.59
C LEU A 96 -4.36 12.32 -13.27
N HIS A 97 -4.43 12.81 -14.51
CA HIS A 97 -3.28 13.29 -15.28
C HIS A 97 -2.87 14.71 -14.83
N PRO A 98 -1.56 15.04 -14.76
CA PRO A 98 -1.10 16.37 -14.36
C PRO A 98 -1.68 17.52 -15.20
N ASP A 99 -1.83 17.33 -16.51
CA ASP A 99 -2.45 18.35 -17.37
C ASP A 99 -3.91 18.62 -16.96
N GLU A 100 -4.70 17.58 -16.68
CA GLU A 100 -6.08 17.73 -16.21
C GLU A 100 -6.13 18.30 -14.78
N LEU A 101 -5.14 17.97 -13.93
CA LEU A 101 -5.04 18.57 -12.60
C LEU A 101 -4.76 20.07 -12.67
N VAL A 102 -3.98 20.51 -13.66
CA VAL A 102 -3.72 21.94 -13.89
C VAL A 102 -5.01 22.68 -14.24
N ASP A 103 -5.85 22.07 -15.08
CA ASP A 103 -7.09 22.67 -15.55
C ASP A 103 -8.24 22.61 -14.51
N ASN A 104 -8.25 21.58 -13.66
CA ASN A 104 -9.38 21.31 -12.75
C ASN A 104 -9.15 21.73 -11.30
N VAL A 105 -7.97 22.25 -10.94
CA VAL A 105 -7.65 22.72 -9.59
C VAL A 105 -7.21 24.18 -9.63
N GLU A 106 -8.00 25.05 -9.00
CA GLU A 106 -7.80 26.52 -9.00
C GLU A 106 -6.37 26.93 -8.62
N LEU A 107 -5.75 26.23 -7.65
CA LEU A 107 -4.35 26.44 -7.27
C LEU A 107 -3.38 26.36 -8.46
N PHE A 108 -3.53 25.38 -9.35
CA PHE A 108 -2.61 25.18 -10.45
C PHE A 108 -2.88 26.13 -11.61
N GLU A 109 -4.15 26.42 -11.90
CA GLU A 109 -4.55 27.44 -12.87
C GLU A 109 -3.88 28.78 -12.53
N GLU A 110 -4.03 29.26 -11.29
CA GLU A 110 -3.43 30.52 -10.83
C GLU A 110 -1.89 30.49 -10.81
N LEU A 111 -1.25 29.35 -10.48
CA LEU A 111 0.20 29.21 -10.55
C LEU A 111 0.72 29.29 -11.99
N VAL A 112 0.00 28.72 -12.96
CA VAL A 112 0.35 28.80 -14.39
C VAL A 112 0.16 30.23 -14.91
N GLU A 113 -0.88 30.94 -14.46
CA GLU A 113 -1.06 32.36 -14.76
C GLU A 113 0.07 33.22 -14.18
N LEU A 114 0.44 32.99 -12.91
CA LEU A 114 1.57 33.64 -12.24
C LEU A 114 2.87 33.44 -13.05
N ARG A 115 3.15 32.20 -13.43
CA ARG A 115 4.29 31.86 -14.30
C ARG A 115 4.25 32.64 -15.62
N GLY A 116 3.09 32.73 -16.27
CA GLY A 116 2.90 33.51 -17.49
C GLY A 116 3.19 35.00 -17.31
N MET A 117 2.80 35.58 -16.18
CA MET A 117 3.08 36.98 -15.83
C MET A 117 4.57 37.23 -15.59
N VAL A 118 5.25 36.34 -14.85
CA VAL A 118 6.70 36.43 -14.60
C VAL A 118 7.47 36.31 -15.91
N LYS A 119 7.11 35.35 -16.78
CA LYS A 119 7.70 35.16 -18.11
C LYS A 119 7.55 36.40 -18.99
N SER A 120 6.39 37.07 -18.91
CA SER A 120 6.11 38.33 -19.63
C SER A 120 6.83 39.54 -19.04
N GLY A 121 7.37 39.44 -17.82
CA GLY A 121 8.15 40.49 -17.16
C GLY A 121 7.30 41.58 -16.53
N PHE A 122 6.10 41.27 -16.02
CA PHE A 122 5.29 42.23 -15.28
C PHE A 122 6.01 42.66 -13.99
N LYS A 123 6.38 43.94 -13.92
CA LYS A 123 7.19 44.47 -12.81
C LYS A 123 6.56 44.27 -11.44
N ARG A 124 5.23 44.49 -11.34
CA ARG A 124 4.50 44.34 -10.09
C ARG A 124 4.58 42.91 -9.55
N THR A 125 4.43 41.92 -10.44
CA THR A 125 4.56 40.49 -10.08
C THR A 125 5.94 40.14 -9.55
N LEU A 126 7.01 40.68 -10.13
CA LEU A 126 8.37 40.48 -9.62
C LEU A 126 8.55 41.09 -8.22
N GLU A 127 8.00 42.29 -7.99
CA GLU A 127 8.00 42.94 -6.66
C GLU A 127 7.18 42.12 -5.64
N ASP A 128 6.01 41.61 -6.04
CA ASP A 128 5.16 40.78 -5.19
C ASP A 128 5.88 39.47 -4.77
N LEU A 129 6.58 38.79 -5.70
CA LEU A 129 7.36 37.59 -5.38
C LEU A 129 8.43 37.85 -4.32
N GLN A 130 9.14 38.97 -4.42
CA GLN A 130 10.14 39.37 -3.44
C GLN A 130 9.52 39.64 -2.06
N GLU A 131 8.36 40.30 -2.03
CA GLU A 131 7.58 40.54 -0.81
C GLU A 131 7.18 39.21 -0.16
N TRP A 132 6.67 38.26 -0.94
CA TRP A 132 6.29 36.93 -0.45
C TRP A 132 7.49 36.16 0.11
N GLY A 133 8.64 36.22 -0.57
CA GLY A 133 9.89 35.61 -0.08
C GLY A 133 10.30 36.14 1.30
N GLY A 134 10.15 37.46 1.52
CA GLY A 134 10.41 38.08 2.82
C GLY A 134 9.43 37.65 3.92
N GLU A 135 8.15 37.52 3.59
CA GLU A 135 7.09 37.17 4.55
C GLU A 135 7.08 35.68 4.92
N PHE A 136 7.22 34.80 3.92
CA PHE A 136 6.92 33.38 4.04
C PHE A 136 8.08 32.44 3.69
N GLY A 137 9.24 32.97 3.25
CA GLY A 137 10.31 32.14 2.71
C GLY A 137 10.98 31.17 3.69
N HIS A 138 10.73 31.30 4.99
CA HIS A 138 11.22 30.39 6.03
C HIS A 138 10.23 29.25 6.34
N LEU A 139 9.04 29.24 5.72
CA LEU A 139 8.06 28.17 5.91
C LEU A 139 8.59 26.87 5.34
N LYS A 140 8.54 25.82 6.17
CA LYS A 140 8.73 24.44 5.72
C LYS A 140 7.36 23.83 5.46
N LEU A 141 7.12 23.39 4.23
CA LEU A 141 5.91 22.65 3.91
C LEU A 141 5.95 21.28 4.62
N PRO A 142 4.91 20.90 5.38
CA PRO A 142 4.87 19.61 6.06
C PRO A 142 4.82 18.46 5.05
N ARG A 143 5.58 17.39 5.31
CA ARG A 143 5.55 16.14 4.53
C ARG A 143 4.76 15.08 5.29
N ARG A 144 3.67 14.57 4.71
CA ARG A 144 2.88 13.48 5.29
C ARG A 144 3.53 12.13 4.97
N ARG A 145 3.63 11.26 5.99
CA ARG A 145 4.19 9.90 5.87
C ARG A 145 3.10 8.84 6.10
N GLN A 146 1.98 8.90 5.39
CA GLN A 146 0.97 7.83 5.44
C GLN A 146 0.99 6.99 4.17
N LYS A 147 0.70 5.69 4.29
CA LYS A 147 0.64 4.76 3.15
C LYS A 147 -0.79 4.72 2.58
N PRO A 148 -0.98 4.77 1.26
CA PRO A 148 -2.30 4.63 0.63
C PRO A 148 -2.94 3.28 0.95
N GLY A 149 -4.25 3.27 1.25
CA GLY A 149 -5.04 2.04 1.47
C GLY A 149 -4.58 1.12 2.62
N GLY A 150 -3.80 1.64 3.57
CA GLY A 150 -3.33 0.88 4.73
C GLY A 150 -4.44 0.66 5.75
N VAL A 151 -4.59 -0.57 6.25
CA VAL A 151 -5.43 -0.83 7.43
C VAL A 151 -4.69 -0.27 8.66
N PRO A 152 -5.32 0.54 9.54
CA PRO A 152 -4.67 1.13 10.71
C PRO A 152 -4.06 0.08 11.66
N ALA A 153 -2.73 -0.04 11.68
CA ALA A 153 -2.03 -1.09 12.42
C ALA A 153 -1.93 -0.87 13.94
N ASP A 154 -2.18 0.36 14.40
CA ASP A 154 -2.05 0.82 15.79
C ASP A 154 -3.34 0.65 16.61
N ARG A 155 -4.42 0.15 16.01
CA ARG A 155 -5.75 0.03 16.63
C ARG A 155 -6.05 -1.40 17.06
N LYS A 156 -6.66 -1.59 18.24
CA LYS A 156 -7.20 -2.89 18.65
C LYS A 156 -8.55 -3.15 17.99
N LEU A 157 -9.01 -4.41 17.99
CA LEU A 157 -10.33 -4.78 17.43
C LEU A 157 -11.48 -3.92 17.99
N GLY A 158 -11.47 -3.66 19.31
CA GLY A 158 -12.45 -2.78 19.95
C GLY A 158 -12.32 -1.30 19.58
N ASP A 159 -11.15 -0.85 19.13
CA ASP A 159 -10.93 0.53 18.66
C ASP A 159 -11.42 0.70 17.22
N PHE A 160 -11.46 -0.37 16.41
CA PHE A 160 -12.12 -0.36 15.11
C PHE A 160 -13.64 -0.25 15.23
N ALA A 161 -14.25 -0.91 16.22
CA ALA A 161 -15.68 -0.74 16.49
C ALA A 161 -16.04 0.68 16.97
N ARG A 162 -15.07 1.40 17.58
CA ARG A 162 -15.23 2.79 18.04
C ARG A 162 -14.98 3.85 16.95
N LEU A 163 -14.43 3.46 15.80
CA LEU A 163 -14.37 4.35 14.61
C LEU A 163 -15.77 4.75 14.12
N ILE A 164 -16.81 4.00 14.50
CA ILE A 164 -18.21 4.33 14.23
C ILE A 164 -18.56 5.63 14.96
N GLY A 165 -18.47 6.76 14.24
CA GLY A 165 -18.72 8.11 14.75
C GLY A 165 -17.49 9.00 14.93
N ASP A 166 -16.27 8.46 14.76
CA ASP A 166 -15.02 9.23 14.76
C ASP A 166 -14.71 9.69 13.33
N THR A 167 -15.42 10.71 12.87
CA THR A 167 -15.21 11.31 11.55
C THR A 167 -13.87 12.04 11.56
N ARG A 168 -12.94 11.68 10.66
CA ARG A 168 -11.79 12.55 10.36
C ARG A 168 -12.34 13.93 10.04
N VAL A 169 -11.90 14.94 10.77
CA VAL A 169 -12.26 16.33 10.49
C VAL A 169 -11.60 16.68 9.16
N ALA A 170 -12.42 16.96 8.15
CA ALA A 170 -11.93 17.45 6.87
C ALA A 170 -11.10 18.72 7.12
N PRO A 171 -9.95 18.89 6.46
CA PRO A 171 -9.18 20.11 6.58
C PRO A 171 -10.03 21.36 6.27
N GLU A 172 -9.84 22.45 7.01
CA GLU A 172 -10.45 23.74 6.64
C GLU A 172 -9.88 24.20 5.30
N LEU A 173 -10.75 24.63 4.39
CA LEU A 173 -10.35 25.05 3.04
C LEU A 173 -9.49 26.32 3.11
N ALA A 174 -8.36 26.30 2.40
CA ALA A 174 -7.47 27.44 2.29
C ALA A 174 -7.99 28.47 1.28
N GLU A 175 -7.66 29.75 1.48
CA GLU A 175 -7.78 30.78 0.44
C GLU A 175 -6.66 30.59 -0.59
N THR A 176 -7.02 30.46 -1.88
CA THR A 176 -6.10 30.11 -2.97
C THR A 176 -4.96 31.11 -3.11
N GLU A 177 -5.23 32.41 -2.99
CA GLU A 177 -4.19 33.44 -3.09
C GLU A 177 -3.15 33.31 -1.97
N GLU A 178 -3.57 33.14 -0.71
CA GLU A 178 -2.64 32.95 0.42
C GLU A 178 -1.79 31.67 0.23
N LEU A 179 -2.44 30.60 -0.24
CA LEU A 179 -1.82 29.32 -0.51
C LEU A 179 -0.67 29.45 -1.53
N ILE A 180 -0.90 30.17 -2.63
CA ILE A 180 0.11 30.42 -3.67
C ILE A 180 1.30 31.19 -3.11
N ARG A 181 1.05 32.28 -2.38
CA ARG A 181 2.12 33.09 -1.78
C ARG A 181 3.05 32.22 -0.93
N ARG A 182 2.47 31.34 -0.12
CA ARG A 182 3.20 30.47 0.82
C ARG A 182 3.88 29.28 0.14
N ILE A 183 3.32 28.74 -0.95
CA ILE A 183 3.94 27.69 -1.77
C ILE A 183 5.15 28.24 -2.53
N VAL A 184 5.04 29.44 -3.11
CA VAL A 184 6.07 30.02 -3.98
C VAL A 184 7.22 30.65 -3.18
N ALA A 185 6.93 31.30 -2.05
CA ALA A 185 7.92 32.07 -1.27
C ALA A 185 9.21 31.31 -0.89
N PRO A 186 9.18 30.03 -0.44
CA PRO A 186 10.41 29.31 -0.12
C PRO A 186 11.35 29.13 -1.31
N PHE A 187 10.81 29.04 -2.53
CA PHE A 187 11.59 28.90 -3.76
C PHE A 187 12.17 30.23 -4.22
N VAL A 188 11.43 31.34 -4.00
CA VAL A 188 11.94 32.69 -4.26
C VAL A 188 13.16 32.99 -3.39
N VAL A 189 13.15 32.63 -2.11
CA VAL A 189 14.30 32.83 -1.20
C VAL A 189 15.51 31.97 -1.59
N GLN A 190 15.28 30.81 -2.21
CA GLN A 190 16.35 29.93 -2.68
C GLN A 190 16.92 30.35 -4.04
N ALA A 191 16.29 31.31 -4.73
CA ALA A 191 16.73 31.77 -6.03
C ALA A 191 18.12 32.46 -5.95
N PRO A 192 19.03 32.21 -6.91
CA PRO A 192 20.38 32.78 -6.87
C PRO A 192 20.42 34.31 -6.97
N SER A 193 19.48 34.90 -7.70
CA SER A 193 19.33 36.34 -7.87
C SER A 193 17.86 36.74 -8.04
N GLU A 194 17.60 38.05 -8.00
CA GLU A 194 16.28 38.65 -8.19
C GLU A 194 15.90 38.85 -9.67
N ASP A 195 16.75 38.40 -10.59
CA ASP A 195 16.51 38.58 -12.02
C ASP A 195 15.33 37.71 -12.50
N ARG A 196 14.66 38.17 -13.56
CA ARG A 196 13.45 37.52 -14.10
C ARG A 196 13.64 36.02 -14.39
N ALA A 197 14.83 35.62 -14.86
CA ALA A 197 15.11 34.22 -15.18
C ALA A 197 15.09 33.34 -13.93
N ASP A 198 15.70 33.79 -12.85
CA ASP A 198 15.76 33.06 -11.58
C ASP A 198 14.40 33.06 -10.87
N MET A 199 13.65 34.16 -10.95
CA MET A 199 12.26 34.21 -10.46
C MET A 199 11.34 33.25 -11.22
N LEU A 200 11.50 33.15 -12.55
CA LEU A 200 10.74 32.19 -13.35
C LEU A 200 11.08 30.76 -12.94
N ALA A 201 12.37 30.44 -12.79
CA ALA A 201 12.82 29.12 -12.33
C ALA A 201 12.30 28.79 -10.93
N ALA A 202 12.24 29.77 -10.02
CA ALA A 202 11.64 29.59 -8.69
C ALA A 202 10.15 29.26 -8.76
N VAL A 203 9.39 29.91 -9.65
CA VAL A 203 7.97 29.60 -9.86
C VAL A 203 7.79 28.22 -10.53
N ASP A 204 8.64 27.87 -11.50
CA ASP A 204 8.61 26.54 -12.15
C ASP A 204 8.87 25.40 -11.14
N GLU A 205 9.84 25.57 -10.23
CA GLU A 205 10.09 24.59 -9.17
C GLU A 205 8.96 24.56 -8.14
N ALA A 206 8.38 25.71 -7.78
CA ALA A 206 7.22 25.77 -6.89
C ALA A 206 6.01 25.01 -7.47
N LEU A 207 5.73 25.19 -8.76
CA LEU A 207 4.69 24.48 -9.50
C LEU A 207 4.96 22.97 -9.52
N SER A 208 6.19 22.55 -9.82
CA SER A 208 6.60 21.15 -9.78
C SER A 208 6.47 20.53 -8.40
N ALA A 209 6.89 21.24 -7.35
CA ALA A 209 6.78 20.78 -5.97
C ALA A 209 5.31 20.64 -5.51
N ALA A 210 4.44 21.59 -5.90
CA ALA A 210 3.01 21.50 -5.64
C ALA A 210 2.37 20.31 -6.35
N MET A 211 2.71 20.07 -7.63
CA MET A 211 2.20 18.91 -8.39
C MET A 211 2.65 17.59 -7.76
N ARG A 212 3.93 17.43 -7.41
CA ARG A 212 4.41 16.23 -6.69
C ARG A 212 3.67 16.03 -5.36
N ARG A 213 3.35 17.11 -4.65
CA ARG A 213 2.60 17.01 -3.38
C ARG A 213 1.20 16.46 -3.58
N VAL A 214 0.52 16.80 -4.68
CA VAL A 214 -0.78 16.21 -5.04
C VAL A 214 -0.62 14.74 -5.42
N LEU A 215 0.25 14.45 -6.38
CA LEU A 215 0.45 13.09 -6.90
C LEU A 215 0.93 12.09 -5.84
N HIS A 216 1.64 12.58 -4.81
CA HIS A 216 2.16 11.76 -3.72
C HIS A 216 1.34 11.87 -2.43
N ASP A 217 0.20 12.58 -2.46
CA ASP A 217 -0.69 12.59 -1.30
C ASP A 217 -1.33 11.20 -1.12
N PRO A 218 -1.34 10.63 0.10
CA PRO A 218 -1.86 9.29 0.33
C PRO A 218 -3.34 9.12 0.00
N ASP A 219 -4.14 10.17 0.17
CA ASP A 219 -5.58 10.14 -0.11
C ASP A 219 -5.81 10.18 -1.64
N PHE A 220 -5.04 11.01 -2.37
CA PHE A 220 -5.03 11.01 -3.84
C PHE A 220 -4.56 9.65 -4.40
N GLN A 221 -3.42 9.13 -3.93
CA GLN A 221 -2.87 7.86 -4.39
C GLN A 221 -3.81 6.67 -4.11
N THR A 222 -4.64 6.74 -3.08
CA THR A 222 -5.64 5.69 -2.80
C THR A 222 -6.63 5.59 -3.96
N VAL A 223 -7.18 6.73 -4.40
CA VAL A 223 -8.09 6.79 -5.55
C VAL A 223 -7.35 6.50 -6.86
N GLU A 224 -6.18 7.12 -7.08
CA GLU A 224 -5.39 6.94 -8.31
C GLU A 224 -4.99 5.48 -8.51
N ALA A 225 -4.42 4.84 -7.49
CA ALA A 225 -4.03 3.42 -7.55
C ALA A 225 -5.27 2.52 -7.70
N GLY A 226 -6.38 2.87 -7.04
CA GLY A 226 -7.65 2.16 -7.16
C GLY A 226 -8.17 2.17 -8.60
N TRP A 227 -8.33 3.34 -9.21
CA TRP A 227 -8.87 3.48 -10.56
C TRP A 227 -7.97 2.89 -11.63
N ARG A 228 -6.65 3.11 -11.54
CA ARG A 228 -5.68 2.47 -12.45
C ARG A 228 -5.64 0.95 -12.28
N THR A 229 -5.89 0.43 -11.08
CA THR A 229 -6.07 -1.01 -10.87
C THR A 229 -7.36 -1.52 -11.51
N LEU A 230 -8.46 -0.77 -11.46
CA LEU A 230 -9.69 -1.15 -12.17
C LEU A 230 -9.48 -1.19 -13.69
N ASP A 231 -8.77 -0.21 -14.25
CA ASP A 231 -8.38 -0.21 -15.67
C ASP A 231 -7.53 -1.44 -16.02
N LEU A 232 -6.49 -1.73 -15.21
CA LEU A 232 -5.66 -2.93 -15.38
C LEU A 232 -6.50 -4.21 -15.36
N LEU A 233 -7.40 -4.38 -14.39
CA LEU A 233 -8.25 -5.57 -14.26
C LEU A 233 -9.21 -5.70 -15.45
N ALA A 234 -9.85 -4.61 -15.87
CA ALA A 234 -10.79 -4.59 -16.98
C ALA A 234 -10.11 -4.97 -18.31
N ARG A 235 -8.85 -4.57 -18.51
CA ARG A 235 -8.08 -4.86 -19.73
C ARG A 235 -7.42 -6.25 -19.71
N ARG A 236 -6.97 -6.72 -18.54
CA ARG A 236 -6.19 -7.97 -18.43
C ARG A 236 -7.03 -9.20 -18.11
N ILE A 237 -8.28 -9.05 -17.65
CA ILE A 237 -9.18 -10.18 -17.36
C ILE A 237 -10.27 -10.27 -18.43
N GLU A 238 -10.23 -11.34 -19.22
CA GLU A 238 -11.23 -11.64 -20.24
C GLU A 238 -12.55 -12.11 -19.64
N THR A 239 -13.46 -11.16 -19.36
CA THR A 239 -14.82 -11.46 -18.87
C THR A 239 -15.76 -11.91 -19.99
N ASP A 240 -16.73 -12.77 -19.64
CA ASP A 240 -17.77 -13.27 -20.55
C ASP A 240 -18.95 -13.88 -19.76
N GLY A 241 -19.70 -14.80 -20.37
CA GLY A 241 -20.78 -15.53 -19.70
C GLY A 241 -20.30 -16.51 -18.61
N GLU A 242 -19.02 -16.88 -18.60
CA GLU A 242 -18.41 -17.81 -17.65
C GLU A 242 -17.60 -17.11 -16.56
N LEU A 243 -17.02 -15.93 -16.83
CA LEU A 243 -16.23 -15.14 -15.87
C LEU A 243 -16.74 -13.70 -15.75
N GLN A 244 -16.99 -13.23 -14.53
CA GLN A 244 -17.48 -11.88 -14.25
C GLN A 244 -16.72 -11.21 -13.11
N LEU A 245 -16.36 -9.93 -13.27
CA LEU A 245 -15.85 -9.09 -12.19
C LEU A 245 -16.97 -8.22 -11.61
N THR A 246 -17.00 -8.08 -10.29
CA THR A 246 -17.89 -7.18 -9.56
C THR A 246 -17.08 -6.35 -8.56
N VAL A 247 -17.20 -5.03 -8.62
CA VAL A 247 -16.44 -4.09 -7.79
C VAL A 247 -17.35 -3.51 -6.70
N TYR A 248 -16.84 -3.42 -5.48
CA TYR A 248 -17.50 -2.78 -4.35
C TYR A 248 -16.58 -1.70 -3.76
N ASP A 249 -17.09 -0.48 -3.66
CA ASP A 249 -16.43 0.62 -2.97
C ASP A 249 -16.54 0.41 -1.47
N VAL A 250 -15.48 -0.04 -0.81
CA VAL A 250 -15.42 -0.36 0.62
C VAL A 250 -14.06 0.04 1.16
N ALA A 251 -14.03 1.04 2.05
CA ALA A 251 -12.78 1.49 2.66
C ALA A 251 -12.20 0.43 3.61
N ALA A 252 -10.88 0.49 3.82
CA ALA A 252 -10.17 -0.37 4.77
C ALA A 252 -10.74 -0.23 6.20
N GLU A 253 -11.10 0.99 6.58
CA GLU A 253 -11.71 1.32 7.86
C GLU A 253 -13.14 0.76 7.98
N GLU A 254 -13.95 0.81 6.92
CA GLU A 254 -15.28 0.18 6.90
C GLU A 254 -15.16 -1.34 7.02
N PHE A 255 -14.21 -1.94 6.29
CA PHE A 255 -13.93 -3.36 6.37
C PHE A 255 -13.55 -3.79 7.78
N ALA A 256 -12.61 -3.07 8.41
CA ALA A 256 -12.15 -3.36 9.76
C ALA A 256 -13.26 -3.12 10.80
N ALA A 257 -13.98 -2.00 10.70
CA ALA A 257 -15.05 -1.65 11.61
C ALA A 257 -16.18 -2.68 11.55
N ASP A 258 -16.68 -3.03 10.35
CA ASP A 258 -17.80 -3.94 10.17
C ASP A 258 -17.49 -5.35 10.69
N LEU A 259 -16.31 -5.91 10.36
CA LEU A 259 -15.89 -7.21 10.89
C LEU A 259 -15.72 -7.22 12.42
N SER A 260 -15.59 -6.04 13.04
CA SER A 260 -15.45 -5.89 14.49
C SER A 260 -16.78 -5.63 15.21
N THR A 261 -17.89 -5.44 14.49
CA THR A 261 -19.20 -5.09 15.08
C THR A 261 -19.85 -6.22 15.87
N ALA A 262 -19.57 -7.47 15.52
CA ALA A 262 -20.20 -8.64 16.11
C ALA A 262 -19.21 -9.80 16.25
N GLU A 263 -19.40 -10.61 17.29
CA GLU A 263 -18.68 -11.88 17.45
C GLU A 263 -19.16 -12.92 16.43
N ASP A 264 -20.48 -13.01 16.21
CA ASP A 264 -21.06 -13.82 15.15
C ASP A 264 -21.04 -13.06 13.82
N LEU A 265 -20.16 -13.49 12.93
CA LEU A 265 -19.86 -12.86 11.66
C LEU A 265 -21.05 -12.89 10.70
N SER A 266 -22.06 -13.76 10.91
CA SER A 266 -23.25 -13.79 10.07
C SER A 266 -24.12 -12.53 10.22
N ARG A 267 -23.82 -11.68 11.21
CA ARG A 267 -24.51 -10.41 11.48
C ARG A 267 -23.80 -9.20 10.87
N THR A 268 -22.64 -9.40 10.26
CA THR A 268 -21.83 -8.32 9.64
C THR A 268 -22.38 -7.95 8.26
N GLY A 269 -22.18 -6.70 7.85
CA GLY A 269 -22.54 -6.25 6.51
C GLY A 269 -21.74 -6.94 5.42
N ILE A 270 -20.45 -7.22 5.67
CA ILE A 270 -19.58 -7.96 4.75
C ILE A 270 -20.11 -9.37 4.49
N PHE A 271 -20.58 -10.08 5.52
CA PHE A 271 -21.19 -11.39 5.33
C PHE A 271 -22.47 -11.30 4.48
N GLU A 272 -23.34 -10.33 4.76
CA GLU A 272 -24.56 -10.12 3.97
C GLU A 272 -24.24 -9.82 2.50
N MET A 273 -23.27 -8.93 2.26
CA MET A 273 -22.87 -8.45 0.94
C MET A 273 -22.18 -9.52 0.09
N LEU A 274 -21.32 -10.35 0.68
CA LEU A 274 -20.46 -11.29 -0.04
C LEU A 274 -20.93 -12.75 0.01
N ALA A 275 -21.55 -13.17 1.11
CA ALA A 275 -21.97 -14.56 1.29
C ALA A 275 -23.48 -14.71 1.09
N ASP A 276 -24.30 -13.99 1.86
CA ASP A 276 -25.74 -14.26 1.92
C ASP A 276 -26.49 -13.80 0.67
N ARG A 277 -26.43 -12.52 0.31
CA ARG A 277 -27.17 -12.00 -0.85
C ARG A 277 -26.74 -12.63 -2.17
N PRO A 278 -25.44 -12.79 -2.50
CA PRO A 278 -25.03 -13.41 -3.75
C PRO A 278 -25.50 -14.86 -3.88
N LEU A 279 -25.58 -15.59 -2.76
CA LEU A 279 -26.09 -16.95 -2.74
C LEU A 279 -27.61 -17.01 -3.04
N GLN A 280 -28.38 -16.05 -2.53
CA GLN A 280 -29.82 -15.95 -2.76
C GLN A 280 -30.18 -15.45 -4.17
N ASP A 281 -29.25 -14.77 -4.84
CA ASP A 281 -29.44 -14.29 -6.21
C ASP A 281 -29.31 -15.45 -7.22
N ALA A 282 -30.45 -16.00 -7.65
CA ALA A 282 -30.48 -17.07 -8.64
C ALA A 282 -29.96 -16.66 -10.04
N ALA A 283 -29.90 -15.37 -10.35
CA ALA A 283 -29.40 -14.87 -11.63
C ALA A 283 -27.87 -14.74 -11.60
N GLU A 284 -27.32 -14.22 -10.50
CA GLU A 284 -25.89 -13.99 -10.31
C GLU A 284 -25.15 -15.21 -9.75
N GLY A 285 -25.62 -15.77 -8.63
CA GLY A 285 -24.96 -16.85 -7.91
C GLY A 285 -23.78 -16.38 -7.03
N PRO A 286 -23.18 -17.29 -6.26
CA PRO A 286 -22.15 -16.95 -5.28
C PRO A 286 -20.82 -16.53 -5.93
N PHE A 287 -19.99 -15.80 -5.16
CA PHE A 287 -18.63 -15.48 -5.57
C PHE A 287 -17.72 -16.71 -5.56
N GLY A 288 -16.82 -16.79 -6.55
CA GLY A 288 -15.79 -17.79 -6.68
C GLY A 288 -14.45 -17.37 -6.06
N ALA A 289 -14.19 -16.06 -5.95
CA ALA A 289 -13.05 -15.47 -5.25
C ALA A 289 -13.35 -14.02 -4.86
N VAL A 290 -12.69 -13.53 -3.81
CA VAL A 290 -12.78 -12.15 -3.31
C VAL A 290 -11.37 -11.58 -3.17
N PHE A 291 -11.14 -10.38 -3.69
CA PHE A 291 -9.88 -9.67 -3.57
C PHE A 291 -10.10 -8.35 -2.85
N GLY A 292 -9.42 -8.16 -1.72
CA GLY A 292 -9.37 -6.88 -1.02
C GLY A 292 -8.13 -6.12 -1.45
N LEU A 293 -8.30 -4.90 -1.98
CA LEU A 293 -7.20 -3.99 -2.29
C LEU A 293 -6.73 -3.26 -1.01
N TYR A 294 -6.56 -4.00 0.07
CA TYR A 294 -6.11 -3.50 1.37
C TYR A 294 -4.67 -3.91 1.66
N SER A 295 -3.95 -3.13 2.47
CA SER A 295 -2.61 -3.50 2.94
C SER A 295 -2.65 -3.80 4.44
N PHE A 296 -2.35 -5.06 4.79
CA PHE A 296 -2.19 -5.51 6.17
C PHE A 296 -0.72 -5.50 6.61
N GLU A 297 -0.48 -5.64 7.91
CA GLU A 297 0.84 -5.73 8.54
C GLU A 297 0.85 -6.89 9.56
N GLU A 298 2.02 -7.42 9.91
CA GLU A 298 2.19 -8.54 10.85
C GLU A 298 1.96 -8.10 12.32
N THR A 299 0.72 -7.71 12.68
CA THR A 299 0.33 -7.14 13.98
C THR A 299 -0.92 -7.79 14.58
N PRO A 300 -1.01 -8.13 15.89
CA PRO A 300 -2.13 -8.90 16.46
C PRO A 300 -3.55 -8.52 15.96
N PRO A 301 -3.94 -7.24 15.91
CA PRO A 301 -5.26 -6.81 15.41
C PRO A 301 -5.54 -7.22 13.95
N HIS A 302 -4.52 -7.16 13.09
CA HIS A 302 -4.69 -7.58 11.70
C HIS A 302 -4.91 -9.09 11.57
N ALA A 303 -4.37 -9.95 12.45
CA ALA A 303 -4.64 -11.38 12.37
C ALA A 303 -6.06 -11.68 12.79
N GLU A 304 -6.57 -10.96 13.79
CA GLU A 304 -7.94 -11.09 14.22
C GLU A 304 -8.90 -10.74 13.08
N LEU A 305 -8.69 -9.59 12.41
CA LEU A 305 -9.45 -9.18 11.23
C LEU A 305 -9.35 -10.20 10.08
N LEU A 306 -8.13 -10.65 9.76
CA LEU A 306 -7.88 -11.64 8.71
C LEU A 306 -8.49 -13.00 9.04
N GLY A 307 -8.47 -13.42 10.31
CA GLY A 307 -9.09 -14.66 10.76
C GLY A 307 -10.61 -14.61 10.69
N ARG A 308 -11.21 -13.47 11.05
CA ARG A 308 -12.64 -13.20 10.86
C ARG A 308 -13.02 -13.29 9.37
N MET A 309 -12.30 -12.62 8.49
CA MET A 309 -12.55 -12.71 7.05
C MET A 309 -12.30 -14.12 6.49
N ALA A 310 -11.29 -14.83 7.00
CA ALA A 310 -11.02 -16.22 6.60
C ALA A 310 -12.21 -17.14 6.92
N GLN A 311 -12.90 -16.95 8.04
CA GLN A 311 -14.12 -17.72 8.36
C GLN A 311 -15.24 -17.48 7.34
N ILE A 312 -15.45 -16.22 6.93
CA ILE A 312 -16.42 -15.86 5.88
C ILE A 312 -16.02 -16.51 4.54
N ALA A 313 -14.74 -16.40 4.14
CA ALA A 313 -14.21 -17.01 2.93
C ALA A 313 -14.39 -18.54 2.91
N ALA A 314 -14.11 -19.20 4.04
CA ALA A 314 -14.29 -20.64 4.19
C ALA A 314 -15.75 -21.09 4.09
N HIS A 315 -16.68 -20.28 4.62
CA HIS A 315 -18.12 -20.51 4.48
C HIS A 315 -18.59 -20.38 3.03
N MET A 316 -18.11 -19.36 2.33
CA MET A 316 -18.37 -19.18 0.89
C MET A 316 -17.75 -20.30 0.04
N GLY A 317 -16.67 -20.94 0.52
CA GLY A 317 -15.86 -21.84 -0.28
C GLY A 317 -15.10 -21.10 -1.39
N ALA A 318 -14.80 -19.82 -1.17
CA ALA A 318 -14.16 -18.91 -2.10
C ALA A 318 -13.02 -18.19 -1.37
N PRO A 319 -11.81 -18.10 -1.95
CA PRO A 319 -10.70 -17.48 -1.25
C PRO A 319 -10.89 -15.97 -1.12
N PHE A 320 -10.37 -15.43 -0.01
CA PHE A 320 -10.07 -14.02 0.14
C PHE A 320 -8.58 -13.79 -0.05
N VAL A 321 -8.20 -12.88 -0.94
CA VAL A 321 -6.81 -12.50 -1.18
C VAL A 321 -6.62 -11.00 -0.95
N SER A 322 -5.58 -10.63 -0.22
CA SER A 322 -5.21 -9.24 0.04
C SER A 322 -3.68 -9.05 0.06
N ALA A 323 -3.20 -7.86 0.38
CA ALA A 323 -1.77 -7.58 0.51
C ALA A 323 -1.29 -7.64 1.96
N ILE A 324 -0.02 -7.99 2.13
CA ILE A 324 0.74 -7.73 3.35
C ILE A 324 1.95 -6.86 3.04
N SER A 325 2.19 -5.84 3.88
CA SER A 325 3.32 -4.92 3.71
C SER A 325 4.64 -5.66 3.88
N THR A 326 5.72 -5.13 3.31
CA THR A 326 7.05 -5.74 3.40
C THR A 326 7.70 -5.61 4.79
N GLY A 327 7.03 -5.00 5.77
CA GLY A 327 7.59 -4.72 7.10
C GLY A 327 8.07 -5.97 7.83
N PHE A 328 7.39 -7.12 7.65
CA PHE A 328 7.78 -8.39 8.27
C PHE A 328 9.17 -8.90 7.83
N LEU A 329 9.70 -8.43 6.69
CA LEU A 329 11.02 -8.84 6.22
C LEU A 329 12.16 -8.37 7.14
N ALA A 330 11.92 -7.31 7.92
CA ALA A 330 12.87 -6.78 8.89
C ALA A 330 13.05 -7.70 10.11
N THR A 331 12.08 -8.56 10.40
CA THR A 331 12.10 -9.43 11.60
C THR A 331 12.04 -10.90 11.20
N PRO A 332 13.06 -11.71 11.50
CA PRO A 332 13.01 -13.15 11.28
C PRO A 332 11.81 -13.83 11.95
N LYS A 333 11.23 -14.85 11.28
CA LYS A 333 10.82 -16.11 11.94
C LYS A 333 10.56 -16.11 13.45
N SER A 334 11.65 -16.54 14.08
CA SER A 334 11.91 -16.84 15.47
C SER A 334 11.98 -15.63 16.38
N GLU A 335 12.17 -14.43 15.82
CA GLU A 335 12.38 -13.19 16.58
C GLU A 335 11.09 -12.35 16.69
N ARG A 336 9.97 -12.84 16.17
CA ARG A 336 8.68 -12.18 16.37
C ARG A 336 8.39 -12.03 17.86
N HIS A 337 7.88 -10.86 18.21
CA HIS A 337 7.34 -10.63 19.55
C HIS A 337 6.31 -11.73 19.90
N PRO A 338 6.29 -12.28 21.13
CA PRO A 338 5.44 -13.43 21.48
C PRO A 338 3.96 -13.24 21.16
N MET A 339 3.40 -12.05 21.40
CA MET A 339 1.99 -11.76 21.05
C MET A 339 1.73 -11.80 19.54
N VAL A 340 2.67 -11.33 18.72
CA VAL A 340 2.57 -11.37 17.26
C VAL A 340 2.64 -12.82 16.78
N ALA A 341 3.60 -13.59 17.31
CA ALA A 341 3.74 -15.01 17.01
C ALA A 341 2.46 -15.77 17.36
N GLN A 342 1.94 -15.59 18.58
CA GLN A 342 0.70 -16.24 19.03
C GLN A 342 -0.51 -15.89 18.15
N ALA A 343 -0.67 -14.62 17.78
CA ALA A 343 -1.73 -14.16 16.89
C ALA A 343 -1.65 -14.80 15.50
N TRP A 344 -0.46 -14.77 14.88
CA TRP A 344 -0.26 -15.25 13.51
C TRP A 344 -0.28 -16.76 13.42
N ASP A 345 0.31 -17.45 14.40
CA ASP A 345 0.34 -18.90 14.44
C ASP A 345 -1.06 -19.44 14.76
N GLY A 346 -1.83 -18.74 15.62
CA GLY A 346 -3.26 -18.99 15.83
C GLY A 346 -4.08 -18.83 14.55
N LEU A 347 -3.85 -17.76 13.79
CA LEU A 347 -4.50 -17.52 12.50
C LEU A 347 -4.17 -18.64 11.50
N ARG A 348 -2.88 -19.00 11.36
CA ARG A 348 -2.43 -20.09 10.47
C ARG A 348 -3.02 -21.44 10.86
N ALA A 349 -3.25 -21.69 12.14
CA ALA A 349 -3.84 -22.93 12.65
C ALA A 349 -5.35 -23.06 12.36
N LEU A 350 -6.03 -21.98 11.95
CA LEU A 350 -7.45 -22.05 11.58
C LEU A 350 -7.63 -22.92 10.32
N PRO A 351 -8.60 -23.86 10.31
CA PRO A 351 -8.98 -24.57 9.09
C PRO A 351 -9.46 -23.64 7.97
N ALA A 352 -9.90 -22.43 8.34
CA ALA A 352 -10.32 -21.38 7.43
C ALA A 352 -9.14 -20.70 6.71
N ALA A 353 -7.92 -20.74 7.26
CA ALA A 353 -6.74 -20.05 6.71
C ALA A 353 -6.31 -20.58 5.33
N ARG A 354 -6.74 -21.78 4.93
CA ARG A 354 -6.54 -22.30 3.56
C ARG A 354 -7.25 -21.48 2.48
N TYR A 355 -8.28 -20.71 2.85
CA TYR A 355 -8.98 -19.78 1.96
C TYR A 355 -8.43 -18.36 2.02
N LEU A 356 -7.35 -18.12 2.75
CA LEU A 356 -6.74 -16.80 2.89
C LEU A 356 -5.41 -16.75 2.13
N GLY A 357 -5.29 -15.82 1.20
CA GLY A 357 -4.05 -15.51 0.50
C GLY A 357 -3.55 -14.10 0.83
N LEU A 358 -2.25 -13.94 1.06
CA LEU A 358 -1.62 -12.64 1.31
C LEU A 358 -0.43 -12.47 0.39
N ALA A 359 -0.45 -11.48 -0.51
CA ALA A 359 0.60 -11.26 -1.48
C ALA A 359 1.49 -10.06 -1.12
N THR A 360 2.77 -10.12 -1.52
CA THR A 360 3.76 -9.07 -1.25
C THR A 360 4.97 -9.19 -2.19
N PRO A 361 5.63 -8.11 -2.59
CA PRO A 361 5.31 -6.70 -2.35
C PRO A 361 4.38 -6.13 -3.45
N ARG A 362 4.11 -4.83 -3.41
CA ARG A 362 3.37 -4.10 -4.46
C ARG A 362 4.14 -4.04 -5.79
N PHE A 363 3.42 -3.82 -6.90
CA PHE A 363 3.98 -3.73 -8.25
C PHE A 363 3.60 -2.42 -8.98
N LEU A 364 4.39 -1.99 -9.96
CA LEU A 364 4.27 -0.65 -10.57
C LEU A 364 3.02 -0.54 -11.46
N LEU A 365 2.23 0.53 -11.29
CA LEU A 365 0.99 0.78 -12.06
C LEU A 365 1.17 1.66 -13.29
N ARG A 366 2.05 2.67 -13.20
CA ARG A 366 2.33 3.59 -14.31
C ARG A 366 3.80 4.03 -14.29
N HIS A 367 4.25 4.57 -15.41
CA HIS A 367 5.49 5.32 -15.43
C HIS A 367 5.32 6.63 -14.64
N PRO A 368 6.39 7.12 -13.98
CA PRO A 368 6.38 8.48 -13.45
C PRO A 368 6.31 9.48 -14.61
N TYR A 369 5.62 10.60 -14.41
CA TYR A 369 5.54 11.65 -15.42
C TYR A 369 6.91 12.31 -15.62
N GLY A 370 7.24 12.61 -16.87
CA GLY A 370 8.55 13.12 -17.25
C GLY A 370 8.75 13.11 -18.76
N LYS A 371 9.66 13.95 -19.24
CA LYS A 371 9.87 14.20 -20.66
C LYS A 371 10.25 12.95 -21.47
N LYS A 372 10.95 12.01 -20.83
CA LYS A 372 11.42 10.75 -21.44
C LYS A 372 10.48 9.56 -21.18
N SER A 373 9.44 9.75 -20.37
CA SER A 373 8.45 8.73 -20.02
C SER A 373 7.07 9.17 -20.47
N ASP A 374 6.32 9.81 -19.59
CA ASP A 374 4.96 10.29 -19.83
C ASP A 374 4.96 11.82 -19.70
N PRO A 375 5.07 12.56 -20.83
CA PRO A 375 5.30 14.00 -20.81
C PRO A 375 4.05 14.79 -20.38
N VAL A 376 4.28 15.92 -19.73
CA VAL A 376 3.25 16.90 -19.33
C VAL A 376 3.36 18.12 -20.23
N ASP A 377 2.25 18.58 -20.78
CA ASP A 377 2.22 19.70 -21.75
C ASP A 377 2.11 21.07 -21.06
N ALA A 378 1.43 21.15 -19.91
CA ALA A 378 1.16 22.40 -19.21
C ALA A 378 2.45 23.13 -18.73
N PHE A 379 3.45 22.38 -18.27
CA PHE A 379 4.74 22.89 -17.82
C PHE A 379 5.82 21.80 -17.81
N ASP A 380 7.09 22.21 -17.75
CA ASP A 380 8.21 21.27 -17.65
C ASP A 380 8.16 20.55 -16.29
N PHE A 381 7.74 19.28 -16.29
CA PHE A 381 7.55 18.49 -15.08
C PHE A 381 8.33 17.18 -15.11
N GLU A 382 8.98 16.87 -13.99
CA GLU A 382 9.62 15.58 -13.72
C GLU A 382 9.16 15.08 -12.35
N GLU A 383 8.37 14.02 -12.31
CA GLU A 383 7.84 13.45 -11.07
C GLU A 383 8.93 12.65 -10.33
N PHE A 384 9.75 11.90 -11.07
CA PHE A 384 10.81 11.07 -10.50
C PHE A 384 12.01 11.91 -10.07
N SER A 385 12.55 11.62 -8.89
CA SER A 385 13.84 12.16 -8.44
C SER A 385 14.71 11.06 -7.88
N LEU A 386 16.02 11.13 -8.10
CA LEU A 386 16.97 10.15 -7.56
C LEU A 386 16.93 10.08 -6.03
N ARG A 387 16.63 11.22 -5.38
CA ARG A 387 16.52 11.32 -3.91
C ARG A 387 15.37 10.50 -3.36
N GLU A 388 14.22 10.50 -4.03
CA GLU A 388 13.04 9.74 -3.60
C GLU A 388 13.05 8.31 -4.15
N GLY A 389 13.67 8.12 -5.31
CA GLY A 389 13.84 6.83 -5.97
C GLY A 389 12.50 6.14 -6.17
N ILE A 390 12.45 4.84 -5.89
CA ILE A 390 11.23 4.04 -6.04
C ILE A 390 10.06 4.46 -5.12
N ARG A 391 10.31 5.30 -4.09
CA ARG A 391 9.27 5.71 -3.14
C ARG A 391 8.27 6.69 -3.75
N SER A 392 8.65 7.42 -4.80
CA SER A 392 7.77 8.37 -5.50
C SER A 392 6.90 7.71 -6.57
N LEU A 393 7.08 6.41 -6.82
CA LEU A 393 6.31 5.69 -7.85
C LEU A 393 4.92 5.28 -7.36
N LEU A 394 3.98 5.10 -8.29
CA LEU A 394 2.62 4.63 -7.99
C LEU A 394 2.53 3.10 -8.02
N TRP A 395 2.18 2.51 -6.88
CA TRP A 395 2.20 1.08 -6.67
C TRP A 395 0.80 0.47 -6.56
N ALA A 396 0.52 -0.58 -7.33
CA ALA A 396 -0.68 -1.42 -7.21
C ALA A 396 -0.61 -2.35 -6.01
N ASN A 397 -1.77 -2.60 -5.41
CA ASN A 397 -1.94 -3.69 -4.48
C ASN A 397 -1.67 -5.04 -5.19
N PRO A 398 -0.81 -5.93 -4.64
CA PRO A 398 -0.47 -7.20 -5.27
C PRO A 398 -1.65 -8.17 -5.41
N ALA A 399 -2.74 -8.00 -4.66
CA ALA A 399 -3.96 -8.77 -4.86
C ALA A 399 -4.53 -8.60 -6.29
N ALA A 400 -4.29 -7.44 -6.93
CA ALA A 400 -4.68 -7.22 -8.33
C ALA A 400 -3.94 -8.17 -9.29
N LEU A 401 -2.63 -8.38 -9.09
CA LEU A 401 -1.86 -9.36 -9.86
C LEU A 401 -2.43 -10.76 -9.67
N VAL A 402 -2.72 -11.15 -8.43
CA VAL A 402 -3.30 -12.48 -8.14
C VAL A 402 -4.67 -12.62 -8.81
N ALA A 403 -5.50 -11.56 -8.85
CA ALA A 403 -6.78 -11.55 -9.54
C ALA A 403 -6.63 -11.74 -11.05
N VAL A 404 -5.68 -11.06 -11.70
CA VAL A 404 -5.39 -11.23 -13.13
C VAL A 404 -4.98 -12.67 -13.44
N LEU A 405 -4.00 -13.20 -12.71
CA LEU A 405 -3.48 -14.55 -12.92
C LEU A 405 -4.52 -15.62 -12.64
N MET A 406 -5.34 -15.45 -11.60
CA MET A 406 -6.45 -16.36 -11.29
C MET A 406 -7.54 -16.28 -12.37
N GLY A 407 -7.91 -15.08 -12.81
CA GLY A 407 -8.89 -14.87 -13.89
C GLY A 407 -8.45 -15.56 -15.18
N ALA A 408 -7.19 -15.39 -15.58
CA ALA A 408 -6.61 -16.07 -16.73
C ALA A 408 -6.60 -17.60 -16.57
N THR A 409 -6.26 -18.10 -15.38
CA THR A 409 -6.24 -19.54 -15.08
C THR A 409 -7.64 -20.15 -15.15
N VAL A 410 -8.63 -19.49 -14.56
CA VAL A 410 -10.05 -19.90 -14.61
C VAL A 410 -10.57 -19.86 -16.04
N LYS A 411 -10.22 -18.84 -16.81
CA LYS A 411 -10.60 -18.75 -18.23
C LYS A 411 -10.03 -19.91 -19.05
N ALA A 412 -8.78 -20.29 -18.80
CA ALA A 412 -8.13 -21.40 -19.50
C ALA A 412 -8.75 -22.77 -19.16
N ASN A 413 -9.20 -22.98 -17.91
CA ASN A 413 -9.88 -24.20 -17.50
C ASN A 413 -10.98 -23.94 -16.45
N PRO A 414 -12.21 -23.56 -16.88
CA PRO A 414 -13.27 -23.14 -15.96
C PRO A 414 -13.76 -24.22 -15.00
N LYS A 415 -13.61 -25.49 -15.36
CA LYS A 415 -14.14 -26.63 -14.58
C LYS A 415 -13.18 -27.08 -13.47
N SER A 416 -11.88 -26.92 -13.69
CA SER A 416 -10.83 -27.40 -12.79
C SER A 416 -9.59 -26.53 -12.97
N PRO A 417 -9.64 -25.24 -12.59
CA PRO A 417 -8.51 -24.33 -12.75
C PRO A 417 -7.27 -24.87 -12.03
N ASP A 418 -6.14 -24.89 -12.75
CA ASP A 418 -4.85 -25.33 -12.23
C ASP A 418 -4.05 -24.10 -11.80
N LEU A 419 -4.23 -23.68 -10.56
CA LEU A 419 -3.49 -22.56 -9.97
C LEU A 419 -1.99 -22.88 -9.99
N GLY A 420 -1.19 -22.06 -10.68
CA GLY A 420 0.21 -22.36 -10.96
C GLY A 420 0.54 -22.45 -12.44
N SER A 421 -0.45 -22.68 -13.30
CA SER A 421 -0.25 -22.79 -14.75
C SER A 421 0.05 -21.44 -15.42
N ILE A 422 -0.51 -20.35 -14.90
CA ILE A 422 -0.25 -18.97 -15.35
C ILE A 422 0.25 -18.16 -14.15
N MET A 423 1.52 -17.72 -14.22
CA MET A 423 2.21 -17.08 -13.08
C MET A 423 2.84 -15.73 -13.42
N THR A 424 2.83 -15.32 -14.68
CA THR A 424 3.50 -14.10 -15.15
C THR A 424 2.49 -13.12 -15.71
N LEU A 425 2.64 -11.86 -15.36
CA LEU A 425 2.02 -10.72 -16.02
C LEU A 425 3.14 -9.92 -16.69
N ASP A 426 3.05 -9.80 -18.00
CA ASP A 426 3.97 -9.08 -18.86
C ASP A 426 3.51 -7.63 -19.07
N ASP A 427 4.31 -6.88 -19.84
CA ASP A 427 3.98 -5.52 -20.29
C ASP A 427 3.66 -4.58 -19.13
N MET A 428 4.48 -4.70 -18.08
CA MET A 428 4.44 -3.82 -16.92
C MET A 428 5.20 -2.52 -17.20
N PRO A 429 4.81 -1.38 -16.60
CA PRO A 429 5.63 -0.18 -16.65
C PRO A 429 7.05 -0.47 -16.17
N PHE A 430 8.03 0.05 -16.90
CA PHE A 430 9.44 -0.24 -16.70
C PHE A 430 10.29 1.03 -16.85
N HIS A 431 10.72 1.60 -15.72
CA HIS A 431 11.42 2.89 -15.67
C HIS A 431 12.93 2.71 -15.54
N TYR A 432 13.69 3.62 -16.14
CA TYR A 432 15.15 3.65 -16.08
C TYR A 432 15.60 4.91 -15.35
N MET A 433 16.59 4.77 -14.47
CA MET A 433 17.31 5.91 -13.90
C MET A 433 18.72 5.98 -14.49
N THR A 434 19.31 7.17 -14.46
CA THR A 434 20.75 7.34 -14.65
C THR A 434 21.40 7.41 -13.27
N ASP A 435 22.36 6.53 -13.00
CA ASP A 435 23.07 6.52 -11.73
C ASP A 435 24.17 7.60 -11.65
N SER A 436 24.94 7.61 -10.56
CA SER A 436 26.04 8.56 -10.35
C SER A 436 27.18 8.42 -11.36
N ASP A 437 27.32 7.25 -11.98
CA ASP A 437 28.38 6.93 -12.93
C ASP A 437 27.95 7.23 -14.38
N GLY A 438 26.67 7.59 -14.57
CA GLY A 438 26.09 7.94 -15.86
C GLY A 438 25.45 6.76 -16.59
N ASP A 439 25.42 5.58 -15.95
CA ASP A 439 24.86 4.37 -16.53
C ASP A 439 23.34 4.32 -16.38
N GLN A 440 22.66 3.77 -17.40
CA GLN A 440 21.22 3.54 -17.33
C GLN A 440 20.92 2.25 -16.57
N VAL A 441 20.29 2.40 -15.41
CA VAL A 441 19.88 1.29 -14.56
C VAL A 441 18.36 1.17 -14.57
N ALA A 442 17.88 0.00 -14.93
CA ALA A 442 16.45 -0.30 -14.88
C ALA A 442 15.98 -0.50 -13.43
N LEU A 443 14.91 0.18 -13.06
CA LEU A 443 14.23 -0.02 -11.78
C LEU A 443 13.41 -1.31 -11.78
N PRO A 444 13.28 -2.00 -10.63
CA PRO A 444 12.40 -3.14 -10.52
C PRO A 444 10.93 -2.73 -10.69
N CYS A 445 10.13 -3.61 -11.29
CA CYS A 445 8.67 -3.46 -11.40
C CYS A 445 7.94 -3.67 -10.05
N THR A 446 8.67 -3.91 -8.97
CA THR A 446 8.14 -4.13 -7.61
C THR A 446 8.80 -3.18 -6.62
N GLU A 447 8.07 -2.72 -5.61
CA GLU A 447 8.59 -1.77 -4.61
C GLU A 447 9.74 -2.34 -3.76
N ARG A 448 9.95 -3.66 -3.81
CA ARG A 448 11.07 -4.34 -3.20
C ARG A 448 11.51 -5.47 -4.11
N LEU A 449 12.76 -5.44 -4.57
CA LEU A 449 13.33 -6.57 -5.31
C LEU A 449 13.56 -7.74 -4.35
N LEU A 450 12.89 -8.87 -4.58
CA LEU A 450 13.08 -10.09 -3.80
C LEU A 450 14.13 -10.98 -4.49
N ASN A 451 15.24 -11.24 -3.80
CA ASN A 451 16.15 -12.31 -4.20
C ASN A 451 15.58 -13.69 -3.78
N VAL A 452 16.22 -14.78 -4.21
CA VAL A 452 15.78 -16.15 -3.94
C VAL A 452 15.58 -16.41 -2.44
N ASN A 453 16.54 -16.00 -1.61
CA ASN A 453 16.47 -16.20 -0.15
C ASN A 453 15.33 -15.40 0.48
N THR A 454 15.11 -14.16 0.03
CA THR A 454 14.03 -13.32 0.53
C THR A 454 12.68 -13.90 0.10
N ALA A 455 12.53 -14.32 -1.15
CA ALA A 455 11.33 -14.99 -1.63
C ALA A 455 11.02 -16.27 -0.84
N ALA A 456 12.05 -17.07 -0.50
CA ALA A 456 11.88 -18.24 0.36
C ALA A 456 11.38 -17.87 1.76
N ARG A 457 11.88 -16.78 2.36
CA ARG A 457 11.37 -16.26 3.65
C ARG A 457 9.92 -15.79 3.57
N VAL A 458 9.52 -15.15 2.46
CA VAL A 458 8.11 -14.79 2.20
C VAL A 458 7.26 -16.06 2.17
N VAL A 459 7.74 -17.10 1.48
CA VAL A 459 7.04 -18.38 1.38
C VAL A 459 6.91 -19.07 2.74
N GLU A 460 7.98 -19.11 3.54
CA GLU A 460 7.99 -19.70 4.89
C GLU A 460 6.99 -19.00 5.84
N ARG A 461 6.75 -17.71 5.64
CA ARG A 461 5.70 -16.98 6.36
C ARG A 461 4.28 -17.32 5.95
N GLY A 462 4.09 -17.99 4.81
CA GLY A 462 2.76 -18.31 4.26
C GLY A 462 2.21 -17.20 3.36
N TYR A 463 3.06 -16.30 2.86
CA TYR A 463 2.68 -15.20 1.96
C TYR A 463 3.10 -15.51 0.52
N MET A 464 2.38 -14.98 -0.47
CA MET A 464 2.67 -15.14 -1.89
C MET A 464 3.71 -14.10 -2.34
N PRO A 465 4.92 -14.49 -2.75
CA PRO A 465 5.92 -13.54 -3.24
C PRO A 465 5.59 -13.05 -4.65
N VAL A 466 5.64 -11.74 -4.86
CA VAL A 466 5.62 -11.09 -6.18
C VAL A 466 7.06 -10.74 -6.55
N LEU A 467 7.49 -11.19 -7.72
CA LEU A 467 8.87 -11.12 -8.18
C LEU A 467 8.96 -10.19 -9.38
N SER A 468 9.83 -9.19 -9.33
CA SER A 468 10.27 -8.47 -10.52
C SER A 468 11.45 -9.21 -11.16
N MET A 469 11.39 -9.39 -12.47
CA MET A 469 12.47 -10.01 -13.23
C MET A 469 13.48 -8.95 -13.65
N LYS A 470 14.74 -9.08 -13.22
CA LYS A 470 15.79 -8.08 -13.50
C LYS A 470 15.92 -7.86 -15.01
N GLY A 471 15.82 -6.61 -15.45
CA GLY A 471 15.97 -6.23 -16.85
C GLY A 471 14.74 -6.54 -17.73
N ARG A 472 13.60 -6.90 -17.15
CA ARG A 472 12.38 -7.23 -17.90
C ARG A 472 11.17 -6.50 -17.35
N ASN A 473 10.27 -6.12 -18.25
CA ASN A 473 9.00 -5.49 -17.95
C ASN A 473 7.91 -6.52 -17.58
N GLU A 474 8.23 -7.43 -16.66
CA GLU A 474 7.30 -8.48 -16.21
C GLU A 474 7.35 -8.66 -14.69
N VAL A 475 6.21 -9.01 -14.11
CA VAL A 475 6.08 -9.44 -12.72
C VAL A 475 5.56 -10.86 -12.65
N ARG A 476 6.07 -11.63 -11.69
CA ARG A 476 5.75 -13.04 -11.53
C ARG A 476 5.27 -13.33 -10.12
N LEU A 477 4.17 -14.07 -9.99
CA LEU A 477 3.78 -14.65 -8.72
C LEU A 477 4.61 -15.92 -8.48
N GLY A 478 5.21 -16.06 -7.30
CA GLY A 478 6.01 -17.24 -6.98
C GLY A 478 5.16 -18.45 -6.58
N SER A 479 4.02 -18.25 -5.93
CA SER A 479 3.08 -19.31 -5.58
C SER A 479 1.68 -18.77 -5.31
N PHE A 480 0.67 -19.60 -5.54
CA PHE A 480 -0.71 -19.39 -5.07
C PHE A 480 -0.93 -19.99 -3.69
N GLN A 481 0.05 -19.92 -2.79
CA GLN A 481 -0.09 -20.58 -1.49
C GLN A 481 -1.08 -19.85 -0.57
N SER A 482 -1.77 -20.63 0.26
CA SER A 482 -2.58 -20.10 1.35
C SER A 482 -1.73 -19.75 2.57
N LEU A 483 -2.28 -18.95 3.47
CA LEU A 483 -1.70 -18.70 4.78
C LEU A 483 -1.72 -19.96 5.66
N GLY A 484 -2.74 -20.82 5.50
CA GLY A 484 -2.93 -22.07 6.24
C GLY A 484 -2.10 -23.26 5.73
N ASP A 485 -0.99 -23.00 5.04
CA ASP A 485 -0.14 -23.96 4.34
C ASP A 485 -0.79 -24.64 3.11
N GLY A 486 0.02 -24.91 2.08
CA GLY A 486 -0.43 -25.54 0.84
C GLY A 486 -1.05 -24.56 -0.17
N MET A 487 -1.64 -25.10 -1.24
CA MET A 487 -2.28 -24.31 -2.30
C MET A 487 -3.54 -23.61 -1.77
N LEU A 488 -3.81 -22.39 -2.25
CA LEU A 488 -5.01 -21.64 -1.94
C LEU A 488 -6.26 -22.44 -2.32
N SER A 489 -7.14 -22.62 -1.34
CA SER A 489 -8.40 -23.31 -1.54
C SER A 489 -9.45 -22.44 -2.18
N GLY A 490 -10.32 -23.08 -2.96
CA GLY A 490 -11.45 -22.40 -3.59
C GLY A 490 -12.47 -23.37 -4.15
N ARG A 491 -13.35 -22.86 -5.00
CA ARG A 491 -14.46 -23.63 -5.57
C ARG A 491 -14.00 -24.86 -6.36
N TRP A 492 -12.77 -24.87 -6.85
CA TRP A 492 -12.16 -25.95 -7.63
C TRP A 492 -11.78 -27.19 -6.81
N ASP A 493 -11.69 -27.10 -5.48
CA ASP A 493 -11.24 -28.23 -4.65
C ASP A 493 -12.30 -29.34 -4.50
N GLY A 494 -13.54 -29.13 -4.97
CA GLY A 494 -14.64 -30.09 -4.88
C GLY A 494 -15.10 -30.45 -3.45
N ALA A 495 -14.36 -30.05 -2.41
CA ALA A 495 -14.69 -30.31 -1.01
C ALA A 495 -15.81 -29.37 -0.53
N PRO A 496 -16.85 -29.88 0.17
CA PRO A 496 -17.87 -29.03 0.77
C PRO A 496 -17.23 -28.01 1.74
N PRO A 497 -17.82 -26.81 1.92
CA PRO A 497 -17.29 -25.81 2.84
C PRO A 497 -17.08 -26.44 4.22
N ALA A 498 -15.94 -26.14 4.85
CA ALA A 498 -15.67 -26.71 6.17
C ALA A 498 -16.74 -26.20 7.14
N ARG A 499 -17.34 -27.10 7.93
CA ARG A 499 -18.10 -26.65 9.09
C ARG A 499 -17.14 -25.86 9.99
N PRO A 500 -17.50 -24.65 10.42
CA PRO A 500 -16.74 -23.96 11.44
C PRO A 500 -16.67 -24.85 12.68
N ALA A 501 -15.50 -24.93 13.29
CA ALA A 501 -15.33 -25.72 14.50
C ALA A 501 -16.23 -25.12 15.59
N PRO A 502 -16.99 -25.93 16.36
CA PRO A 502 -17.64 -25.42 17.55
C PRO A 502 -16.56 -24.86 18.47
N ALA A 503 -16.79 -23.67 19.03
CA ALA A 503 -15.93 -23.09 20.05
C ALA A 503 -15.59 -24.18 21.08
N ALA A 504 -14.30 -24.37 21.36
CA ALA A 504 -13.85 -25.36 22.32
C ALA A 504 -14.59 -25.11 23.66
N ALA A 505 -15.51 -26.01 24.00
CA ALA A 505 -16.22 -25.98 25.28
C ALA A 505 -15.20 -26.26 26.39
N GLY A 506 -14.64 -25.19 26.96
CA GLY A 506 -13.51 -25.27 27.86
C GLY A 506 -13.29 -24.02 28.72
N ALA A 507 -14.36 -23.33 29.13
CA ALA A 507 -14.29 -22.38 30.24
C ALA A 507 -15.58 -22.51 31.07
N VAL A 508 -15.46 -23.12 32.24
CA VAL A 508 -16.54 -23.24 33.22
C VAL A 508 -16.76 -21.85 33.82
N SER A 509 -17.82 -21.16 33.41
CA SER A 509 -18.25 -19.92 34.06
C SER A 509 -18.96 -20.25 35.38
N LEU A 510 -18.27 -19.99 36.48
CA LEU A 510 -18.83 -19.96 37.83
C LEU A 510 -19.48 -18.60 38.07
N ALA A 511 -20.73 -18.44 37.68
CA ALA A 511 -21.62 -17.40 38.20
C ALA A 511 -23.09 -17.79 37.98
N ALA A 512 -23.59 -18.68 38.83
CA ALA A 512 -25.03 -18.82 39.02
C ALA A 512 -25.50 -17.75 40.01
N GLY A 513 -26.51 -16.98 39.59
CA GLY A 513 -27.38 -16.23 40.50
C GLY A 513 -27.34 -14.73 40.26
N LEU A 514 -28.30 -14.23 39.49
CA LEU A 514 -29.36 -13.34 39.99
C LEU A 514 -30.31 -13.04 38.82
N ALA A 515 -31.56 -13.49 38.98
CA ALA A 515 -32.66 -13.18 38.08
C ALA A 515 -33.06 -11.71 38.23
N VAL A 516 -33.32 -11.03 37.11
CA VAL A 516 -34.07 -9.76 37.07
C VAL A 516 -35.16 -9.92 35.99
N PRO A 517 -36.45 -9.72 36.32
CA PRO A 517 -37.53 -9.84 35.36
C PRO A 517 -37.73 -8.55 34.54
N GLU A 518 -38.32 -8.71 33.37
CA GLU A 518 -38.75 -7.68 32.42
C GLU A 518 -39.65 -6.60 33.05
N PRO A 519 -39.69 -5.37 32.49
CA PRO A 519 -40.83 -4.48 32.68
C PRO A 519 -41.60 -4.23 31.38
N GLU A 520 -42.91 -4.49 31.45
CA GLU A 520 -43.93 -3.97 30.54
C GLU A 520 -44.21 -2.47 30.80
N ALA A 521 -44.88 -1.85 29.83
CA ALA A 521 -45.10 -0.42 29.67
C ALA A 521 -46.12 0.25 30.63
N GLN A 522 -45.79 1.49 31.05
CA GLN A 522 -46.59 2.74 31.22
C GLN A 522 -48.05 2.70 31.78
N PRO A 523 -48.48 3.66 32.65
CA PRO A 523 -48.66 5.07 32.23
C PRO A 523 -48.47 6.19 33.29
N ALA A 524 -48.65 7.42 32.82
CA ALA A 524 -48.41 8.75 33.41
C ALA A 524 -49.23 9.16 34.67
N ALA A 525 -48.67 10.10 35.46
CA ALA A 525 -49.36 11.29 36.01
C ALA A 525 -48.42 12.20 36.85
N ASP A 526 -48.36 13.48 36.43
CA ASP A 526 -48.36 14.76 37.16
C ASP A 526 -47.69 15.01 38.54
N ALA A 527 -47.10 16.21 38.58
CA ALA A 527 -47.12 17.25 39.64
C ALA A 527 -45.96 17.38 40.64
N ASP A 528 -45.14 18.42 40.35
CA ASP A 528 -44.99 19.65 41.16
C ASP A 528 -43.89 19.78 42.25
N ALA A 529 -43.25 20.95 42.16
CA ALA A 529 -42.58 21.80 43.16
C ALA A 529 -41.41 21.30 44.01
N GLY A 530 -40.33 22.11 43.99
CA GLY A 530 -39.56 22.42 45.20
C GLY A 530 -38.08 22.67 44.98
N GLY A 531 -37.70 23.94 44.85
CA GLY A 531 -36.30 24.40 44.82
C GLY A 531 -35.55 24.18 46.14
N GLY A 532 -34.22 24.28 46.05
CA GLY A 532 -33.31 24.12 47.18
C GLY A 532 -31.87 24.33 46.75
N ASP A 533 -31.56 25.61 46.57
CA ASP A 533 -30.27 26.28 46.48
C ASP A 533 -29.12 25.75 47.37
N LEU A 534 -27.89 26.08 46.91
CA LEU A 534 -26.66 26.37 47.64
C LEU A 534 -25.59 25.28 47.80
N ASP A 535 -24.48 25.52 47.08
CA ASP A 535 -23.19 25.87 47.68
C ASP A 535 -22.81 25.10 48.94
N ASP A 536 -22.10 24.01 48.75
CA ASP A 536 -20.98 23.65 49.61
C ASP A 536 -20.09 22.65 48.86
N LEU A 537 -18.78 22.74 49.11
CA LEU A 537 -17.70 21.87 48.63
C LEU A 537 -16.85 22.40 47.45
N MET A 538 -16.52 23.69 47.50
CA MET A 538 -15.18 24.17 47.16
C MET A 538 -14.75 25.24 48.16
N ALA A 539 -13.92 24.86 49.14
CA ALA A 539 -12.98 25.76 49.82
C ALA A 539 -12.03 24.95 50.72
N GLY A 540 -10.74 25.16 50.55
CA GLY A 540 -9.68 24.54 51.34
C GLY A 540 -8.39 24.45 50.55
N LEU A 541 -8.02 25.53 49.86
CA LEU A 541 -7.05 26.54 50.37
C LEU A 541 -5.62 26.00 50.17
N ASP A 542 -4.92 26.51 49.15
CA ASP A 542 -4.04 27.68 49.25
C ASP A 542 -2.62 27.19 49.59
N ALA A 543 -1.52 27.67 49.02
CA ALA A 543 -1.25 28.97 48.43
C ALA A 543 0.10 28.87 47.70
N GLU A 544 0.25 29.67 46.63
CA GLU A 544 1.36 30.63 46.39
C GLU A 544 2.81 30.08 46.46
N THR A 545 3.74 30.33 45.54
CA THR A 545 3.91 31.43 44.59
C THR A 545 5.11 31.13 43.68
N ASP A 546 5.00 31.65 42.46
CA ASP A 546 6.03 32.30 41.63
C ASP A 546 7.40 31.66 41.32
N ALA A 547 7.53 31.48 40.01
CA ALA A 547 8.58 32.06 39.15
C ALA A 547 9.88 31.27 38.91
N ASP A 548 10.02 30.91 37.63
CA ASP A 548 11.10 31.30 36.71
C ASP A 548 11.97 30.18 36.12
N ALA A 549 12.16 30.34 34.80
CA ALA A 549 13.25 29.96 33.91
C ALA A 549 13.94 28.58 34.03
N GLY A 550 13.87 27.85 32.90
CA GLY A 550 15.02 27.79 31.98
C GLY A 550 15.93 26.56 32.02
N GLY A 551 16.17 26.00 30.81
CA GLY A 551 17.32 25.16 30.44
C GLY A 551 17.26 23.72 30.94
N GLY A 552 17.68 22.70 30.19
CA GLY A 552 18.40 22.62 28.94
C GLY A 552 18.83 21.16 28.79
N ASP A 553 18.60 20.62 27.60
CA ASP A 553 19.48 19.78 26.79
C ASP A 553 20.64 19.00 27.46
N ASP A 554 20.65 17.73 27.05
CA ASP A 554 21.79 16.97 26.53
C ASP A 554 22.71 16.11 27.43
N ASP A 555 22.87 14.91 26.86
CA ASP A 555 23.97 13.96 26.91
C ASP A 555 24.18 13.11 28.18
N LEU A 556 24.23 11.79 27.97
CA LEU A 556 25.54 11.16 27.72
C LEU A 556 25.42 9.66 27.50
N ASP A 557 25.92 9.26 26.33
CA ASP A 557 26.50 7.96 26.03
C ASP A 557 27.41 7.44 27.15
N ALA A 558 27.07 6.26 27.64
CA ALA A 558 28.03 5.30 28.18
C ALA A 558 27.32 3.95 28.18
N LEU A 559 27.84 2.98 27.43
CA LEU A 559 27.97 1.56 27.77
C LEU A 559 28.19 0.71 26.51
N LEU A 560 29.30 0.96 25.81
CA LEU A 560 29.92 -0.04 24.94
C LEU A 560 31.43 -0.03 25.16
N SER A 561 31.88 -0.91 26.05
CA SER A 561 33.23 -1.49 26.01
C SER A 561 33.30 -2.62 27.03
N GLY A 562 33.55 -3.86 26.60
CA GLY A 562 33.81 -4.93 27.56
C GLY A 562 33.94 -6.35 27.02
N LEU A 563 35.04 -6.59 26.32
CA LEU A 563 35.94 -7.74 26.47
C LEU A 563 35.74 -9.00 25.61
N ASP A 564 36.81 -9.23 24.85
CA ASP A 564 37.30 -10.46 24.24
C ASP A 564 37.40 -11.64 25.22
N ASP A 565 37.28 -12.87 24.69
CA ASP A 565 38.14 -14.00 25.09
C ASP A 565 38.18 -15.09 23.99
N ASP A 566 39.38 -15.56 23.70
CA ASP A 566 39.75 -16.52 22.66
C ASP A 566 39.55 -17.99 23.10
N GLY A 567 39.42 -18.90 22.13
CA GLY A 567 39.58 -20.33 22.39
C GLY A 567 39.32 -21.25 21.19
N GLU A 568 40.38 -21.56 20.43
CA GLU A 568 40.43 -22.62 19.43
C GLU A 568 40.19 -24.04 20.01
N THR A 569 39.56 -24.95 19.25
CA THR A 569 40.18 -26.18 18.71
C THR A 569 39.18 -27.10 17.97
N ASP A 570 39.45 -27.27 16.68
CA ASP A 570 39.66 -28.52 15.92
C ASP A 570 38.52 -29.48 15.47
N ALA A 571 38.63 -29.81 14.17
CA ALA A 571 38.46 -31.09 13.47
C ALA A 571 37.12 -31.54 12.84
N GLY A 572 37.17 -31.61 11.49
CA GLY A 572 36.61 -32.66 10.61
C GLY A 572 35.31 -32.27 9.90
N GLY A 573 35.29 -31.91 8.62
CA GLY A 573 35.51 -32.78 7.42
C GLY A 573 34.14 -33.26 6.91
N ASP A 574 33.77 -33.31 5.63
CA ASP A 574 34.44 -33.17 4.34
C ASP A 574 33.34 -33.04 3.25
N ASP A 575 33.75 -32.51 2.09
CA ASP A 575 33.35 -32.88 0.72
C ASP A 575 31.88 -32.79 0.26
N ASP A 576 31.61 -31.84 -0.66
CA ASP A 576 30.76 -32.05 -1.85
C ASP A 576 30.63 -30.75 -2.69
N LEU A 577 31.71 -30.21 -3.27
CA LEU A 577 31.59 -29.08 -4.21
C LEU A 577 32.59 -29.04 -5.39
N ASP A 578 33.25 -30.15 -5.72
CA ASP A 578 34.19 -30.24 -6.86
C ASP A 578 33.65 -31.02 -8.08
N ALA A 579 32.33 -31.22 -8.18
CA ALA A 579 31.72 -32.04 -9.23
C ALA A 579 30.92 -31.28 -10.32
N LEU A 580 30.93 -29.94 -10.38
CA LEU A 580 30.08 -29.19 -11.32
C LEU A 580 30.79 -28.16 -12.21
N LEU A 581 32.09 -28.31 -12.45
CA LEU A 581 32.82 -27.48 -13.44
C LEU A 581 33.83 -28.28 -14.28
N SER A 582 33.50 -29.51 -14.67
CA SER A 582 34.24 -30.20 -15.74
C SER A 582 33.27 -30.76 -16.77
N GLY A 583 33.31 -30.16 -17.95
CA GLY A 583 32.57 -30.64 -19.11
C GLY A 583 32.06 -29.47 -19.92
N LEU A 584 32.95 -28.83 -20.67
CA LEU A 584 32.70 -28.19 -21.95
C LEU A 584 34.05 -27.65 -22.45
N ASP A 585 34.85 -28.54 -23.04
CA ASP A 585 35.74 -28.19 -24.15
C ASP A 585 36.11 -29.48 -24.92
N ASP A 586 36.27 -29.31 -26.24
CA ASP A 586 36.67 -30.24 -27.31
C ASP A 586 35.59 -31.24 -27.80
N ASP A 587 35.31 -31.46 -29.10
CA ASP A 587 36.11 -31.19 -30.30
C ASP A 587 35.25 -31.20 -31.60
N ASP A 588 35.74 -30.41 -32.55
CA ASP A 588 35.77 -30.48 -34.02
C ASP A 588 34.61 -30.91 -34.95
N GLY A 589 34.47 -30.13 -36.03
CA GLY A 589 34.58 -30.68 -37.39
C GLY A 589 33.47 -30.37 -38.42
N GLY A 590 33.78 -29.51 -39.41
CA GLY A 590 33.42 -29.79 -40.82
C GLY A 590 32.62 -28.75 -41.64
N ASP A 591 33.34 -27.74 -42.16
CA ASP A 591 33.45 -27.32 -43.57
C ASP A 591 32.20 -27.21 -44.51
N SER A 592 31.93 -25.99 -45.04
CA SER A 592 31.99 -25.68 -46.49
C SER A 592 31.47 -24.28 -46.86
N ASP A 593 32.37 -23.49 -47.45
CA ASP A 593 32.23 -22.57 -48.61
C ASP A 593 30.96 -21.73 -48.84
N ALA A 594 31.10 -20.38 -48.83
CA ALA A 594 31.19 -19.59 -50.08
C ALA A 594 30.99 -18.05 -49.88
N ALA A 595 32.06 -17.30 -50.20
CA ALA A 595 32.15 -16.06 -51.01
C ALA A 595 31.41 -14.74 -50.64
N GLY A 596 32.22 -13.66 -50.59
CA GLY A 596 31.88 -12.25 -50.90
C GLY A 596 32.31 -11.27 -49.80
N ASP A 597 33.54 -10.75 -49.76
CA ASP A 597 34.15 -9.60 -50.50
C ASP A 597 33.68 -8.19 -50.07
N GLY A 598 34.67 -7.32 -49.83
CA GLY A 598 34.61 -5.87 -49.53
C GLY A 598 34.57 -5.55 -48.03
N GLY A 599 35.63 -5.13 -47.34
CA GLY A 599 36.68 -4.18 -47.71
C GLY A 599 36.34 -2.83 -47.09
N ASP A 600 37.09 -2.40 -46.07
CA ASP A 600 37.55 -1.01 -45.86
C ASP A 600 38.45 -0.94 -44.61
N ASP A 601 39.72 -0.67 -44.90
CA ASP A 601 40.82 -0.38 -43.99
C ASP A 601 40.65 1.04 -43.42
N ASP A 602 40.89 1.23 -42.11
CA ASP A 602 41.43 2.48 -41.51
C ASP A 602 41.50 2.39 -39.96
N LEU A 603 42.23 1.40 -39.42
CA LEU A 603 42.52 1.33 -37.96
C LEU A 603 44.01 1.17 -37.61
N ASP A 604 44.90 1.20 -38.61
CA ASP A 604 46.36 1.06 -38.40
C ASP A 604 47.10 2.40 -38.25
N ALA A 605 46.38 3.52 -38.06
CA ALA A 605 46.98 4.86 -37.95
C ALA A 605 46.90 5.51 -36.55
N LEU A 606 46.35 4.82 -35.53
CA LEU A 606 46.20 5.37 -34.17
C LEU A 606 46.95 4.60 -33.07
N LEU A 607 47.82 3.65 -33.44
CA LEU A 607 48.61 2.82 -32.53
C LEU A 607 50.12 3.14 -32.56
N ALA A 608 50.48 4.41 -32.75
CA ALA A 608 51.88 4.81 -32.93
C ALA A 608 52.37 5.96 -32.02
N ASP A 609 51.68 6.31 -30.92
CA ASP A 609 52.13 7.43 -30.07
C ASP A 609 52.17 7.19 -28.56
N LEU A 610 52.14 5.94 -28.08
CA LEU A 610 52.35 5.66 -26.66
C LEU A 610 53.28 4.46 -26.47
N GLY A 611 54.56 4.71 -26.69
CA GLY A 611 55.66 3.88 -26.19
C GLY A 611 56.56 4.71 -25.29
N GLY A 612 56.62 4.34 -24.02
CA GLY A 612 57.52 4.90 -23.02
C GLY A 612 57.47 4.06 -21.75
N ASP A 613 58.44 3.15 -21.63
CA ASP A 613 58.74 2.31 -20.47
C ASP A 613 59.11 3.17 -19.24
N ASP A 614 58.72 2.77 -18.02
CA ASP A 614 59.64 2.53 -16.89
C ASP A 614 58.93 1.84 -15.70
N ASP A 615 59.72 1.05 -14.97
CA ASP A 615 59.40 0.15 -13.86
C ASP A 615 58.99 0.85 -12.55
N GLY A 616 58.27 0.14 -11.66
CA GLY A 616 58.17 0.51 -10.25
C GLY A 616 57.08 -0.20 -9.44
N ASP A 617 57.46 -1.25 -8.71
CA ASP A 617 56.75 -1.72 -7.51
C ASP A 617 56.62 -0.58 -6.50
N GLU A 618 55.43 -0.32 -5.96
CA GLU A 618 55.26 0.26 -4.62
C GLU A 618 53.80 0.07 -4.12
N ASP A 619 53.70 -0.58 -2.96
CA ASP A 619 52.52 -0.64 -2.11
C ASP A 619 52.13 0.79 -1.67
N GLU A 620 51.03 1.35 -2.17
CA GLU A 620 50.47 2.59 -1.61
C GLU A 620 49.25 2.30 -0.73
N GLU A 621 49.56 2.36 0.56
CA GLU A 621 48.69 2.50 1.72
C GLU A 621 47.57 3.51 1.47
N MET A 622 46.33 3.08 1.68
CA MET A 622 45.12 3.90 1.53
C MET A 622 45.19 5.17 2.39
N ASP A 623 44.86 6.30 1.77
CA ASP A 623 44.86 7.63 2.38
C ASP A 623 44.07 7.67 3.71
N PRO A 624 44.70 8.04 4.83
CA PRO A 624 44.04 8.11 6.13
C PRO A 624 42.90 9.14 6.20
N GLU A 625 42.84 10.15 5.33
CA GLU A 625 41.67 11.05 5.24
C GLU A 625 40.46 10.37 4.59
N LEU A 626 40.69 9.46 3.63
CA LEU A 626 39.64 8.66 2.99
C LEU A 626 39.09 7.59 3.94
N LYS A 627 39.96 7.05 4.81
CA LYS A 627 39.56 6.09 5.85
C LYS A 627 38.72 6.75 6.95
N ALA A 628 39.04 7.98 7.34
CA ALA A 628 38.26 8.75 8.31
C ALA A 628 36.87 9.16 7.77
N LEU A 629 36.73 9.37 6.45
CA LEU A 629 35.45 9.69 5.80
C LEU A 629 34.49 8.50 5.64
N LEU A 630 35.01 7.26 5.73
CA LEU A 630 34.23 6.03 5.62
C LEU A 630 33.81 5.46 6.98
N GLU A 631 34.42 5.90 8.08
CA GLU A 631 34.01 5.49 9.45
C GLU A 631 32.88 6.37 10.02
N ASP A 632 32.55 7.50 9.39
CA ASP A 632 31.45 8.42 9.77
C ASP A 632 30.19 8.33 8.86
N LEU A 633 30.08 7.28 8.05
CA LEU A 633 28.91 6.90 7.24
C LEU A 633 28.35 5.55 7.69
#